data_AF-A0A7G9NWU6-F1
#
_entry.id   AF-A0A7G9NWU6-F1
#
_cell.length_a   1.000
_cell.length_b   1.000
_cell.length_c   1.000
_cell.angle_alpha   90.00
_cell.angle_beta   90.00
_cell.angle_gamma   90.00
#
_symmetry.space_group_name_H-M   'P 1'
#
loop_
_entity.id
_entity.type
_entity.pdbx_description
1 polymer ?
#
loop_
_entity_poly.entity_id
_entity_poly.type
_entity_poly.pdbx_seq_one_letter_code
_entity_poly.pdbx_strand_id
1 'polypeptide(L)'
;MTNHLADQTSPYLLQHADNPVEWYPWSEAVFDKAKREDKPIFLSVGYSTCHWCHVMAHESFEDQQVADALNADFVSIKVDREELPDVDEQYMLATQLFTRRGGWPNSVWLMPDGRPWFAGTYFPKDDRAGRPGFISVLKQLAEAWKSHRDQVAAQAEQFAVAIRQAGGGDHEPSAKRRELSPDLVDNAREIFHRMYDKRHGGFGAAPKFPPHGALSLLLQHLQQVDDDDERSIVMHTLDAMALGGLRDHVGGGFHRYSTDARWFLPHFEKMLYDNAQLMGAYTSAHALTGRPLYKRVVADIFAWIEREMTDPAGGFYCALDADSEGVEGKCYLWAHDELIDLLGESDGRFFAERFNATPPGNYYEEATGQRPGTNHLHLSTEPSADELERIEVCKRKLLTVRTQRVPPHLDDKVLASWNGLMIGSLARAGRHFNEPRYTEAAGRAASFVLDNMRTEAGSLQRAWRQGVGRQPGYLDDYAFMINGLLDLHDAAHDDRWLTAARELTESMIEQFYDADSGGFYFTGAGHDTLMVRGKELGGGGNMPSGNGIAASALMRLAMIDADGRYAGLAHQTLSHFAGRMASQPHGSESLITAYADLLSAGDQLVTARAAAVAVREPITAAARCQRDGEVCVVSIDVWLAPGWHIEGPDAAEGATRLTCETPESFELETVSYPPAESAVGGAGDPTTSQYHGHVCIEARVKTRIDTPIPLSLHVQPCSGERCLQPRVLSLSVAQPDAE
;
A
#
# COMPACT_ATOMS: atom_id res chain seq x y z
N MET A 1 -8.02 -37.84 -16.63
CA MET A 1 -8.27 -36.45 -16.22
C MET A 1 -6.94 -35.74 -16.32
N THR A 2 -6.90 -34.59 -17.01
CA THR A 2 -5.66 -33.91 -17.35
C THR A 2 -5.65 -32.60 -16.60
N ASN A 3 -4.63 -32.36 -15.78
CA ASN A 3 -4.45 -31.11 -15.06
C ASN A 3 -4.14 -29.97 -16.05
N HIS A 4 -4.76 -28.79 -15.88
CA HIS A 4 -4.71 -27.68 -16.83
C HIS A 4 -3.73 -26.56 -16.43
N LEU A 5 -2.85 -26.80 -15.45
CA LEU A 5 -1.91 -25.79 -14.95
C LEU A 5 -0.54 -25.78 -15.64
N ALA A 6 -0.23 -26.78 -16.47
CA ALA A 6 1.10 -26.94 -17.08
C ALA A 6 1.54 -25.78 -18.01
N ASP A 7 0.58 -25.05 -18.59
CA ASP A 7 0.85 -23.92 -19.50
C ASP A 7 0.80 -22.54 -18.79
N GLN A 8 0.69 -22.54 -17.46
CA GLN A 8 0.66 -21.29 -16.67
C GLN A 8 2.07 -20.74 -16.43
N THR A 9 2.17 -19.43 -16.16
CA THR A 9 3.45 -18.79 -15.84
C THR A 9 3.71 -18.69 -14.33
N SER A 10 2.66 -18.63 -13.52
CA SER A 10 2.76 -18.54 -12.06
C SER A 10 3.56 -19.73 -11.49
N PRO A 11 4.64 -19.49 -10.72
CA PRO A 11 5.34 -20.53 -9.99
C PRO A 11 4.39 -21.34 -9.09
N TYR A 12 3.43 -20.67 -8.43
CA TYR A 12 2.45 -21.34 -7.57
C TYR A 12 1.55 -22.31 -8.34
N LEU A 13 1.03 -21.91 -9.50
CA LEU A 13 0.20 -22.80 -10.32
C LEU A 13 1.01 -23.98 -10.87
N LEU A 14 2.24 -23.72 -11.32
CA LEU A 14 3.13 -24.75 -11.84
C LEU A 14 3.53 -25.79 -10.79
N GLN A 15 3.69 -25.40 -9.52
CA GLN A 15 3.91 -26.33 -8.40
C GLN A 15 2.80 -27.38 -8.24
N HIS A 16 1.61 -27.14 -8.81
CA HIS A 16 0.46 -28.03 -8.73
C HIS A 16 0.09 -28.71 -10.06
N ALA A 17 0.90 -28.55 -11.12
CA ALA A 17 0.61 -29.06 -12.45
C ALA A 17 0.60 -30.60 -12.53
N ASP A 18 1.36 -31.27 -11.66
CA ASP A 18 1.46 -32.74 -11.62
C ASP A 18 0.53 -33.39 -10.58
N ASN A 19 -0.26 -32.60 -9.85
CA ASN A 19 -1.19 -33.12 -8.85
C ASN A 19 -2.30 -33.98 -9.49
N PRO A 20 -2.77 -35.05 -8.83
CA PRO A 20 -3.86 -35.90 -9.32
C PRO A 20 -5.24 -35.20 -9.36
N VAL A 21 -5.39 -34.08 -8.67
CA VAL A 21 -6.58 -33.21 -8.77
C VAL A 21 -6.63 -32.57 -10.16
N GLU A 22 -7.80 -32.58 -10.80
CA GLU A 22 -8.04 -31.91 -12.08
C GLU A 22 -8.18 -30.39 -11.87
N TRP A 23 -7.03 -29.72 -11.70
CA TRP A 23 -6.99 -28.28 -11.49
C TRP A 23 -7.23 -27.49 -12.78
N TYR A 24 -7.98 -26.41 -12.65
CA TYR A 24 -8.18 -25.39 -13.68
C TYR A 24 -7.63 -24.04 -13.20
N PRO A 25 -7.04 -23.22 -14.10
CA PRO A 25 -6.81 -21.82 -13.81
C PRO A 25 -8.14 -21.04 -13.77
N TRP A 26 -8.14 -19.91 -13.07
CA TRP A 26 -9.29 -19.00 -13.05
C TRP A 26 -9.61 -18.48 -14.45
N SER A 27 -10.82 -18.75 -14.95
CA SER A 27 -11.28 -18.31 -16.28
C SER A 27 -12.80 -18.44 -16.44
N GLU A 28 -13.41 -17.66 -17.34
CA GLU A 28 -14.84 -17.81 -17.66
C GLU A 28 -15.19 -19.25 -18.11
N ALA A 29 -14.29 -19.88 -18.87
CA ALA A 29 -14.48 -21.23 -19.39
C ALA A 29 -14.67 -22.29 -18.28
N VAL A 30 -14.04 -22.13 -17.11
CA VAL A 30 -14.20 -23.07 -15.99
C VAL A 30 -15.54 -22.86 -15.26
N PHE A 31 -16.04 -21.62 -15.16
CA PHE A 31 -17.40 -21.37 -14.65
C PHE A 31 -18.46 -22.00 -15.55
N ASP A 32 -18.30 -21.89 -16.86
CA ASP A 32 -19.23 -22.51 -17.80
C ASP A 32 -19.16 -24.04 -17.77
N LYS A 33 -17.98 -24.62 -17.51
CA LYS A 33 -17.86 -26.06 -17.23
C LYS A 33 -18.66 -26.43 -15.98
N ALA A 34 -18.49 -25.71 -14.88
CA ALA A 34 -19.23 -25.96 -13.63
C ALA A 34 -20.75 -25.89 -13.84
N LYS A 35 -21.23 -24.91 -14.63
CA LYS A 35 -22.65 -24.80 -15.00
C LYS A 35 -23.12 -25.99 -15.84
N ARG A 36 -22.35 -26.40 -16.86
CA ARG A 36 -22.71 -27.53 -17.74
C ARG A 36 -22.75 -28.86 -17.00
N GLU A 37 -21.85 -29.06 -16.05
CA GLU A 37 -21.75 -30.29 -15.25
C GLU A 37 -22.66 -30.29 -14.01
N ASP A 38 -23.33 -29.17 -13.71
CA ASP A 38 -24.09 -28.94 -12.48
C ASP A 38 -23.32 -29.30 -11.20
N LYS A 39 -22.04 -28.91 -11.16
CA LYS A 39 -21.13 -29.15 -10.03
C LYS A 39 -20.78 -27.85 -9.32
N PRO A 40 -20.67 -27.84 -7.98
CA PRO A 40 -20.11 -26.72 -7.26
C PRO A 40 -18.61 -26.59 -7.58
N ILE A 41 -18.08 -25.40 -7.34
CA ILE A 41 -16.66 -25.09 -7.54
C ILE A 41 -15.94 -25.21 -6.20
N PHE A 42 -14.76 -25.83 -6.20
CA PHE A 42 -13.78 -25.71 -5.12
C PHE A 42 -12.68 -24.75 -5.57
N LEU A 43 -12.61 -23.57 -4.95
CA LEU A 43 -11.57 -22.57 -5.18
C LEU A 43 -10.49 -22.69 -4.10
N SER A 44 -9.25 -22.87 -4.53
CA SER A 44 -8.07 -22.83 -3.65
C SER A 44 -7.15 -21.68 -4.07
N VAL A 45 -7.02 -20.68 -3.19
CA VAL A 45 -6.14 -19.52 -3.38
C VAL A 45 -4.92 -19.61 -2.48
N GLY A 46 -3.74 -19.32 -3.02
CA GLY A 46 -2.46 -19.29 -2.30
C GLY A 46 -1.36 -18.57 -3.11
N TYR A 47 -0.11 -18.75 -2.71
CA TYR A 47 1.08 -18.21 -3.38
C TYR A 47 2.27 -19.15 -3.14
N SER A 48 3.31 -19.01 -3.95
CA SER A 48 4.39 -19.99 -4.12
C SER A 48 5.29 -20.20 -2.90
N THR A 49 5.40 -19.20 -2.02
CA THR A 49 6.27 -19.20 -0.83
C THR A 49 5.52 -19.45 0.49
N CYS A 50 4.25 -19.84 0.38
CA CYS A 50 3.35 -20.06 1.50
C CYS A 50 3.54 -21.46 2.13
N HIS A 51 4.20 -21.54 3.30
CA HIS A 51 4.42 -22.82 4.00
C HIS A 51 3.13 -23.65 4.19
N TRP A 52 2.07 -23.05 4.76
CA TRP A 52 0.81 -23.77 4.99
C TRP A 52 0.11 -24.22 3.69
N CYS A 53 0.39 -23.55 2.57
CA CYS A 53 -0.13 -23.93 1.27
C CYS A 53 0.59 -25.20 0.77
N HIS A 54 1.90 -25.32 0.99
CA HIS A 54 2.67 -26.54 0.71
C HIS A 54 2.27 -27.69 1.62
N VAL A 55 2.11 -27.43 2.92
CA VAL A 55 1.62 -28.45 3.87
C VAL A 55 0.29 -29.02 3.41
N MET A 56 -0.67 -28.16 3.04
CA MET A 56 -1.96 -28.63 2.53
C MET A 56 -1.82 -29.38 1.20
N ALA A 57 -0.93 -28.93 0.31
CA ALA A 57 -0.71 -29.59 -0.97
C ALA A 57 -0.15 -31.00 -0.81
N HIS A 58 0.90 -31.18 -0.02
CA HIS A 58 1.51 -32.47 0.27
C HIS A 58 0.56 -33.41 1.04
N GLU A 59 -0.13 -32.90 2.05
CA GLU A 59 -1.06 -33.74 2.83
C GLU A 59 -2.33 -34.11 2.05
N SER A 60 -2.81 -33.23 1.16
CA SER A 60 -4.14 -33.36 0.56
C SER A 60 -4.15 -33.37 -0.97
N PHE A 61 -3.57 -32.39 -1.66
CA PHE A 61 -3.74 -32.26 -3.11
C PHE A 61 -2.91 -33.26 -3.94
N GLU A 62 -1.85 -33.81 -3.36
CA GLU A 62 -1.04 -34.90 -3.93
C GLU A 62 -1.63 -36.29 -3.65
N ASP A 63 -2.61 -36.39 -2.74
CA ASP A 63 -3.20 -37.65 -2.33
C ASP A 63 -4.33 -38.09 -3.26
N GLN A 64 -4.24 -39.33 -3.77
CA GLN A 64 -5.21 -39.87 -4.73
C GLN A 64 -6.64 -39.94 -4.16
N GLN A 65 -6.81 -40.23 -2.87
CA GLN A 65 -8.13 -40.35 -2.26
C GLN A 65 -8.84 -39.00 -2.20
N VAL A 66 -8.10 -37.94 -1.88
CA VAL A 66 -8.61 -36.56 -1.89
C VAL A 66 -8.91 -36.12 -3.32
N ALA A 67 -8.03 -36.42 -4.27
CA ALA A 67 -8.22 -36.09 -5.67
C ALA A 67 -9.45 -36.78 -6.26
N ASP A 68 -9.69 -38.06 -5.96
CA ASP A 68 -10.88 -38.78 -6.41
C ASP A 68 -12.16 -38.13 -5.86
N ALA A 69 -12.16 -37.68 -4.60
CA ALA A 69 -13.29 -36.98 -4.00
C ALA A 69 -13.55 -35.61 -4.65
N LEU A 70 -12.49 -34.83 -4.91
CA LEU A 70 -12.60 -33.54 -5.60
C LEU A 70 -13.08 -33.70 -7.04
N ASN A 71 -12.44 -34.57 -7.81
CA ASN A 71 -12.72 -34.76 -9.23
C ASN A 71 -14.14 -35.33 -9.48
N ALA A 72 -14.65 -36.14 -8.54
CA ALA A 72 -16.00 -36.69 -8.64
C ALA A 72 -17.09 -35.61 -8.51
N ASP A 73 -16.99 -34.75 -7.50
CA ASP A 73 -18.10 -33.91 -7.06
C ASP A 73 -17.89 -32.40 -7.28
N PHE A 74 -16.69 -31.94 -7.61
CA PHE A 74 -16.35 -30.51 -7.71
C PHE A 74 -15.62 -30.17 -9.01
N VAL A 75 -15.74 -28.92 -9.44
CA VAL A 75 -14.80 -28.31 -10.40
C VAL A 75 -13.75 -27.54 -9.61
N SER A 76 -12.49 -27.96 -9.68
CA SER A 76 -11.42 -27.43 -8.83
C SER A 76 -10.63 -26.32 -9.53
N ILE A 77 -10.61 -25.12 -8.95
CA ILE A 77 -9.89 -23.94 -9.47
C ILE A 77 -8.73 -23.61 -8.54
N LYS A 78 -7.55 -23.40 -9.13
CA LYS A 78 -6.34 -22.97 -8.42
C LYS A 78 -5.99 -21.53 -8.79
N VAL A 79 -5.70 -20.70 -7.80
CA VAL A 79 -5.40 -19.26 -7.99
C VAL A 79 -4.16 -18.84 -7.24
N ASP A 80 -3.26 -18.16 -7.95
CA ASP A 80 -2.17 -17.40 -7.36
C ASP A 80 -2.69 -16.01 -6.96
N ARG A 81 -2.74 -15.70 -5.67
CA ARG A 81 -3.16 -14.39 -5.15
C ARG A 81 -2.25 -13.26 -5.62
N GLU A 82 -1.00 -13.57 -5.95
CA GLU A 82 -0.04 -12.57 -6.38
C GLU A 82 -0.31 -12.12 -7.81
N GLU A 83 -0.89 -12.98 -8.66
CA GLU A 83 -1.33 -12.64 -10.01
C GLU A 83 -2.78 -12.13 -10.07
N LEU A 84 -3.67 -12.65 -9.20
CA LEU A 84 -5.10 -12.31 -9.15
C LEU A 84 -5.53 -11.87 -7.73
N PRO A 85 -5.04 -10.71 -7.24
CA PRO A 85 -5.35 -10.23 -5.89
C PRO A 85 -6.83 -9.85 -5.70
N ASP A 86 -7.54 -9.46 -6.75
CA ASP A 86 -8.97 -9.15 -6.69
C ASP A 86 -9.82 -10.38 -6.42
N VAL A 87 -9.44 -11.52 -7.00
CA VAL A 87 -10.04 -12.82 -6.65
C VAL A 87 -9.75 -13.14 -5.19
N ASP A 88 -8.49 -13.02 -4.77
CA ASP A 88 -8.09 -13.28 -3.38
C ASP A 88 -8.85 -12.42 -2.38
N GLU A 89 -8.89 -11.10 -2.55
CA GLU A 89 -9.53 -10.16 -1.62
C GLU A 89 -11.02 -10.47 -1.45
N GLN A 90 -11.76 -10.70 -2.54
CA GLN A 90 -13.19 -11.00 -2.48
C GLN A 90 -13.50 -12.29 -1.73
N TYR A 91 -12.73 -13.34 -2.00
CA TYR A 91 -12.95 -14.63 -1.37
C TYR A 91 -12.30 -14.73 0.01
N MET A 92 -11.27 -13.93 0.31
CA MET A 92 -10.74 -13.76 1.67
C MET A 92 -11.76 -13.08 2.57
N LEU A 93 -12.47 -12.07 2.07
CA LEU A 93 -13.59 -11.44 2.78
C LEU A 93 -14.68 -12.47 3.09
N ALA A 94 -15.02 -13.37 2.14
CA ALA A 94 -15.95 -14.46 2.39
C ALA A 94 -15.46 -15.39 3.53
N THR A 95 -14.17 -15.76 3.53
CA THR A 95 -13.54 -16.59 4.57
C THR A 95 -13.54 -15.91 5.93
N GLN A 96 -13.29 -14.61 5.99
CA GLN A 96 -13.35 -13.81 7.21
C GLN A 96 -14.78 -13.72 7.76
N LEU A 97 -15.78 -13.53 6.90
CA LEU A 97 -17.18 -13.57 7.31
C LEU A 97 -17.57 -14.95 7.86
N PHE A 98 -17.03 -16.03 7.29
CA PHE A 98 -17.32 -17.40 7.71
C PHE A 98 -16.61 -17.79 9.02
N THR A 99 -15.30 -17.57 9.10
CA THR A 99 -14.44 -18.11 10.18
C THR A 99 -14.07 -17.07 11.24
N ARG A 100 -14.39 -15.78 11.02
CA ARG A 100 -13.89 -14.60 11.77
C ARG A 100 -12.38 -14.41 11.71
N ARG A 101 -11.69 -15.17 10.88
CA ARG A 101 -10.25 -15.12 10.65
C ARG A 101 -9.99 -15.23 9.15
N GLY A 102 -8.79 -14.87 8.72
CA GLY A 102 -8.33 -15.06 7.35
C GLY A 102 -7.00 -15.80 7.35
N GLY A 103 -6.55 -16.18 6.16
CA GLY A 103 -5.24 -16.78 5.95
C GLY A 103 -5.21 -17.69 4.74
N TRP A 104 -3.99 -17.98 4.29
CA TRP A 104 -3.75 -18.93 3.21
C TRP A 104 -3.25 -20.26 3.78
N PRO A 105 -3.57 -21.40 3.14
CA PRO A 105 -4.37 -21.55 1.92
C PRO A 105 -5.84 -21.14 2.16
N ASN A 106 -6.44 -20.44 1.21
CA ASN A 106 -7.83 -20.01 1.28
C ASN A 106 -8.70 -20.99 0.47
N SER A 107 -9.55 -21.74 1.18
CA SER A 107 -10.35 -22.86 0.65
C SER A 107 -11.82 -22.46 0.62
N VAL A 108 -12.38 -22.21 -0.55
CA VAL A 108 -13.72 -21.64 -0.71
C VAL A 108 -14.56 -22.46 -1.67
N TRP A 109 -15.82 -22.71 -1.33
CA TRP A 109 -16.76 -23.44 -2.17
C TRP A 109 -17.78 -22.47 -2.74
N LEU A 110 -17.90 -22.49 -4.07
CA LEU A 110 -18.71 -21.55 -4.84
C LEU A 110 -19.84 -22.27 -5.57
N MET A 111 -20.91 -21.52 -5.80
CA MET A 111 -21.89 -21.82 -6.84
C MET A 111 -21.23 -21.73 -8.22
N PRO A 112 -21.77 -22.37 -9.28
CA PRO A 112 -21.31 -22.23 -10.66
C PRO A 112 -21.31 -20.80 -11.21
N ASP A 113 -21.95 -19.85 -10.53
CA ASP A 113 -21.96 -18.42 -10.84
C ASP A 113 -20.97 -17.60 -9.99
N GLY A 114 -20.13 -18.24 -9.19
CA GLY A 114 -19.08 -17.61 -8.39
C GLY A 114 -19.49 -17.21 -6.97
N ARG A 115 -20.77 -17.26 -6.60
CA ARG A 115 -21.18 -16.89 -5.23
C ARG A 115 -20.67 -17.89 -4.18
N PRO A 116 -19.95 -17.45 -3.13
CA PRO A 116 -19.43 -18.34 -2.10
C PRO A 116 -20.54 -18.79 -1.15
N TRP A 117 -20.49 -20.06 -0.72
CA TRP A 117 -21.46 -20.60 0.24
C TRP A 117 -20.82 -21.36 1.41
N PHE A 118 -19.54 -21.69 1.32
CA PHE A 118 -18.74 -22.24 2.43
C PHE A 118 -17.28 -21.82 2.26
N ALA A 119 -16.55 -21.65 3.36
CA ALA A 119 -15.15 -21.22 3.32
C ALA A 119 -14.35 -21.69 4.55
N GLY A 120 -13.04 -21.78 4.39
CA GLY A 120 -12.09 -22.08 5.45
C GLY A 120 -10.65 -21.81 5.01
N THR A 121 -9.70 -22.07 5.90
CA THR A 121 -8.27 -21.93 5.56
C THR A 121 -7.64 -23.30 5.30
N TYR A 122 -6.75 -23.74 6.20
CA TYR A 122 -6.14 -25.06 6.18
C TYR A 122 -7.09 -26.12 6.78
N PHE A 123 -7.19 -27.26 6.10
CA PHE A 123 -7.85 -28.47 6.59
C PHE A 123 -6.84 -29.63 6.59
N PRO A 124 -6.65 -30.36 7.70
CA PRO A 124 -5.85 -31.58 7.67
C PRO A 124 -6.56 -32.63 6.80
N LYS A 125 -5.81 -33.56 6.19
CA LYS A 125 -6.40 -34.63 5.36
C LYS A 125 -7.52 -35.39 6.08
N ASP A 126 -7.20 -35.91 7.26
CA ASP A 126 -8.07 -36.73 8.10
C ASP A 126 -8.59 -35.96 9.32
N ASP A 127 -9.68 -36.44 9.92
CA ASP A 127 -10.26 -35.85 11.13
C ASP A 127 -9.23 -35.85 12.29
N ARG A 128 -9.02 -34.70 12.92
CA ARG A 128 -8.15 -34.54 14.09
C ARG A 128 -8.96 -33.99 15.25
N ALA A 129 -8.84 -34.57 16.45
CA ALA A 129 -9.56 -34.25 17.69
C ALA A 129 -10.33 -32.89 17.71
N GLY A 130 -11.61 -32.92 17.29
CA GLY A 130 -12.51 -31.76 17.31
C GLY A 130 -12.53 -30.89 16.04
N ARG A 131 -11.78 -31.24 15.00
CA ARG A 131 -11.76 -30.57 13.69
C ARG A 131 -12.02 -31.58 12.56
N PRO A 132 -12.98 -31.32 11.66
CA PRO A 132 -13.20 -32.18 10.52
C PRO A 132 -12.00 -32.10 9.56
N GLY A 133 -11.59 -33.25 9.05
CA GLY A 133 -10.60 -33.37 7.99
C GLY A 133 -11.19 -33.03 6.63
N PHE A 134 -10.32 -32.77 5.66
CA PHE A 134 -10.68 -32.31 4.34
C PHE A 134 -11.60 -33.31 3.62
N ILE A 135 -11.34 -34.62 3.74
CA ILE A 135 -12.20 -35.67 3.18
C ILE A 135 -13.62 -35.60 3.76
N SER A 136 -13.74 -35.40 5.07
CA SER A 136 -15.03 -35.30 5.76
C SER A 136 -15.79 -34.04 5.35
N VAL A 137 -15.08 -32.93 5.15
CA VAL A 137 -15.65 -31.67 4.64
C VAL A 137 -16.17 -31.86 3.21
N LEU A 138 -15.35 -32.40 2.30
CA LEU A 138 -15.74 -32.62 0.90
C LEU A 138 -17.01 -33.48 0.79
N LYS A 139 -17.10 -34.57 1.55
CA LYS A 139 -18.30 -35.43 1.57
C LYS A 139 -19.55 -34.69 2.04
N GLN A 140 -19.45 -33.90 3.12
CA GLN A 140 -20.58 -33.13 3.65
C GLN A 140 -21.06 -32.07 2.66
N LEU A 141 -20.14 -31.37 2.01
CA LEU A 141 -20.47 -30.33 1.04
C LEU A 141 -21.06 -30.91 -0.26
N ALA A 142 -20.54 -32.05 -0.73
CA ALA A 142 -21.11 -32.76 -1.87
C ALA A 142 -22.52 -33.27 -1.60
N GLU A 143 -22.80 -33.76 -0.39
CA GLU A 143 -24.15 -34.17 0.02
C GLU A 143 -25.09 -32.97 0.14
N ALA A 144 -24.63 -31.86 0.74
CA ALA A 144 -25.41 -30.62 0.82
C ALA A 144 -25.80 -30.09 -0.57
N TRP A 145 -24.90 -30.17 -1.54
CA TRP A 145 -25.17 -29.80 -2.93
C TRP A 145 -26.29 -30.64 -3.56
N LYS A 146 -26.26 -31.96 -3.34
CA LYS A 146 -27.21 -32.92 -3.93
C LYS A 146 -28.57 -32.91 -3.25
N SER A 147 -28.59 -32.84 -1.92
CA SER A 147 -29.80 -33.06 -1.10
C SER A 147 -30.41 -31.78 -0.53
N HIS A 148 -29.65 -30.67 -0.49
CA HIS A 148 -30.06 -29.41 0.17
C HIS A 148 -29.79 -28.16 -0.69
N ARG A 149 -30.01 -28.27 -2.01
CA ARG A 149 -29.67 -27.23 -2.99
C ARG A 149 -30.29 -25.85 -2.69
N ASP A 150 -31.53 -25.81 -2.21
CA ASP A 150 -32.21 -24.56 -1.85
C ASP A 150 -31.53 -23.86 -0.65
N GLN A 151 -31.02 -24.64 0.31
CA GLN A 151 -30.30 -24.08 1.46
C GLN A 151 -28.93 -23.54 1.05
N VAL A 152 -28.23 -24.26 0.17
CA VAL A 152 -26.96 -23.80 -0.41
C VAL A 152 -27.16 -22.48 -1.17
N ALA A 153 -28.20 -22.38 -2.00
CA ALA A 153 -28.50 -21.15 -2.75
C ALA A 153 -28.85 -19.97 -1.83
N ALA A 154 -29.63 -20.22 -0.76
CA ALA A 154 -29.97 -19.19 0.22
C ALA A 154 -28.72 -18.70 0.98
N GLN A 155 -27.82 -19.61 1.35
CA GLN A 155 -26.56 -19.27 2.01
C GLN A 155 -25.64 -18.47 1.07
N ALA A 156 -25.53 -18.88 -0.20
CA ALA A 156 -24.76 -18.17 -1.21
C ALA A 156 -25.24 -16.72 -1.39
N GLU A 157 -26.56 -16.49 -1.41
CA GLU A 157 -27.11 -15.14 -1.55
C GLU A 157 -26.84 -14.28 -0.32
N GLN A 158 -26.93 -14.85 0.89
CA GLN A 158 -26.58 -14.13 2.12
C GLN A 158 -25.13 -13.65 2.12
N PHE A 159 -24.19 -14.50 1.69
CA PHE A 159 -22.79 -14.11 1.56
C PHE A 159 -22.57 -13.07 0.46
N ALA A 160 -23.21 -13.23 -0.70
CA ALA A 160 -23.10 -12.26 -1.79
C ALA A 160 -23.59 -10.87 -1.36
N VAL A 161 -24.69 -10.78 -0.60
CA VAL A 161 -25.17 -9.52 -0.01
C VAL A 161 -24.15 -8.96 1.00
N ALA A 162 -23.61 -9.78 1.90
CA ALA A 162 -22.65 -9.35 2.90
C ALA A 162 -21.33 -8.85 2.26
N ILE A 163 -20.84 -9.53 1.23
CA ILE A 163 -19.66 -9.12 0.45
C ILE A 163 -19.91 -7.80 -0.29
N ARG A 164 -21.08 -7.63 -0.91
CA ARG A 164 -21.49 -6.34 -1.52
C ARG A 164 -21.53 -5.21 -0.49
N GLN A 165 -22.01 -5.48 0.72
CA GLN A 165 -22.08 -4.49 1.80
C GLN A 165 -20.72 -4.14 2.38
N ALA A 166 -19.84 -5.14 2.57
CA ALA A 166 -18.53 -4.94 3.17
C ALA A 166 -17.48 -4.44 2.17
N GLY A 167 -17.51 -4.92 0.93
CA GLY A 167 -16.56 -4.55 -0.13
C GLY A 167 -16.96 -3.34 -0.96
N GLY A 168 -18.23 -2.94 -0.92
CA GLY A 168 -18.77 -1.88 -1.78
C GLY A 168 -18.27 -0.47 -1.48
N GLY A 169 -17.78 -0.17 -0.27
CA GLY A 169 -17.32 1.17 0.13
C GLY A 169 -18.39 2.29 0.11
N ASP A 170 -19.41 2.16 -0.74
CA ASP A 170 -20.44 3.15 -1.06
C ASP A 170 -21.64 3.12 -0.10
N HIS A 171 -21.60 2.27 0.93
CA HIS A 171 -22.71 2.05 1.86
C HIS A 171 -22.53 2.64 3.24
N GLU A 172 -21.52 3.51 3.48
CA GLU A 172 -21.78 4.56 4.46
C GLU A 172 -22.82 5.50 3.84
N PRO A 173 -24.04 5.61 4.41
CA PRO A 173 -25.01 6.59 3.92
C PRO A 173 -24.31 7.94 3.84
N SER A 174 -24.55 8.72 2.77
CA SER A 174 -23.98 10.08 2.62
C SER A 174 -24.14 10.94 3.89
N ALA A 175 -25.16 10.66 4.70
CA ALA A 175 -25.41 11.24 6.02
C ALA A 175 -24.41 10.88 7.15
N LYS A 176 -23.43 9.98 6.92
CA LYS A 176 -22.38 9.58 7.87
C LYS A 176 -20.95 9.86 7.42
N ARG A 177 -20.74 10.38 6.19
CA ARG A 177 -19.40 10.78 5.74
C ARG A 177 -18.85 11.79 6.74
N ARG A 178 -17.89 11.35 7.56
CA ARG A 178 -17.18 12.24 8.47
C ARG A 178 -16.36 13.21 7.62
N GLU A 179 -16.32 14.46 8.04
CA GLU A 179 -15.40 15.42 7.45
C GLU A 179 -13.97 15.05 7.85
N LEU A 180 -13.00 15.44 7.02
CA LEU A 180 -11.59 15.37 7.38
C LEU A 180 -11.35 16.29 8.58
N SER A 181 -10.90 15.72 9.69
CA SER A 181 -10.54 16.44 10.91
C SER A 181 -9.06 16.23 11.19
N PRO A 182 -8.31 17.27 11.62
CA PRO A 182 -6.93 17.11 12.11
C PRO A 182 -6.78 16.00 13.15
N ASP A 183 -7.81 15.77 13.99
CA ASP A 183 -7.82 14.73 15.02
C ASP A 183 -7.64 13.31 14.48
N LEU A 184 -7.85 13.05 13.18
CA LEU A 184 -7.67 11.73 12.59
C LEU A 184 -6.25 11.20 12.77
N VAL A 185 -5.25 12.07 12.62
CA VAL A 185 -3.83 11.72 12.77
C VAL A 185 -3.53 11.37 14.23
N ASP A 186 -3.92 12.24 15.16
CA ASP A 186 -3.66 12.03 16.59
C ASP A 186 -4.39 10.80 17.15
N ASN A 187 -5.65 10.58 16.75
CA ASN A 187 -6.40 9.39 17.17
C ASN A 187 -5.73 8.08 16.70
N ALA A 188 -5.17 8.07 15.49
CA ALA A 188 -4.45 6.92 14.96
C ALA A 188 -3.17 6.66 15.76
N ARG A 189 -2.39 7.71 16.03
CA ARG A 189 -1.18 7.64 16.87
C ARG A 189 -1.49 7.08 18.25
N GLU A 190 -2.51 7.60 18.92
CA GLU A 190 -2.91 7.12 20.24
C GLU A 190 -3.29 5.63 20.25
N ILE A 191 -3.91 5.12 19.18
CA ILE A 191 -4.24 3.70 19.05
C ILE A 191 -2.97 2.86 18.99
N PHE A 192 -1.97 3.27 18.19
CA PHE A 192 -0.69 2.56 18.13
C PHE A 192 0.04 2.61 19.47
N HIS A 193 0.03 3.75 20.16
CA HIS A 193 0.59 3.86 21.52
C HIS A 193 -0.10 2.91 22.51
N ARG A 194 -1.42 2.72 22.41
CA ARG A 194 -2.17 1.75 23.23
C ARG A 194 -1.89 0.29 22.85
N MET A 195 -1.65 0.01 21.57
CA MET A 195 -1.35 -1.34 21.07
C MET A 195 0.11 -1.76 21.26
N TYR A 196 0.99 -0.82 21.59
CA TYR A 196 2.43 -1.05 21.73
C TYR A 196 2.77 -2.12 22.78
N ASP A 197 3.54 -3.11 22.35
CA ASP A 197 4.12 -4.12 23.24
C ASP A 197 5.37 -3.56 23.90
N LYS A 198 5.21 -3.04 25.12
CA LYS A 198 6.30 -2.50 25.95
C LYS A 198 7.40 -3.51 26.27
N ARG A 199 7.13 -4.82 26.19
CA ARG A 199 8.09 -5.87 26.56
C ARG A 199 8.98 -6.27 25.39
N HIS A 200 8.42 -6.34 24.19
CA HIS A 200 9.12 -6.89 23.03
C HIS A 200 9.16 -5.96 21.81
N GLY A 201 8.58 -4.77 21.89
CA GLY A 201 8.42 -3.88 20.74
C GLY A 201 7.38 -4.40 19.76
N GLY A 202 6.94 -3.54 18.85
CA GLY A 202 5.85 -3.81 17.93
C GLY A 202 4.48 -3.52 18.51
N PHE A 203 3.43 -3.92 17.78
CA PHE A 203 2.04 -3.62 18.12
C PHE A 203 1.22 -4.91 18.13
N GLY A 204 0.43 -5.10 19.18
CA GLY A 204 -0.39 -6.31 19.34
C GLY A 204 0.37 -7.54 19.84
N ALA A 205 -0.31 -8.69 19.74
CA ALA A 205 0.17 -9.99 20.23
C ALA A 205 0.75 -10.85 19.10
N ALA A 206 1.18 -12.07 19.44
CA ALA A 206 1.62 -13.07 18.47
C ALA A 206 0.45 -13.64 17.63
N PRO A 207 0.66 -13.98 16.34
CA PRO A 207 1.87 -13.74 15.55
C PRO A 207 2.08 -12.25 15.24
N LYS A 208 3.35 -11.81 15.13
CA LYS A 208 3.72 -10.41 14.88
C LYS A 208 4.24 -10.21 13.47
N PHE A 209 3.57 -9.33 12.74
CA PHE A 209 4.01 -8.81 11.44
C PHE A 209 4.79 -7.50 11.64
N PRO A 210 5.86 -7.24 10.86
CA PRO A 210 6.54 -5.96 10.88
C PRO A 210 5.52 -4.83 10.57
N PRO A 211 5.34 -3.84 11.47
CA PRO A 211 4.21 -2.94 11.41
C PRO A 211 4.48 -1.73 10.51
N HIS A 212 4.64 -1.98 9.20
CA HIS A 212 5.14 -1.00 8.23
C HIS A 212 4.36 0.31 8.22
N GLY A 213 3.03 0.21 8.12
CA GLY A 213 2.15 1.39 8.08
C GLY A 213 2.25 2.22 9.34
N ALA A 214 2.20 1.58 10.51
CA ALA A 214 2.35 2.25 11.79
C ALA A 214 3.73 2.92 11.92
N LEU A 215 4.81 2.22 11.54
CA LEU A 215 6.16 2.80 11.54
C LEU A 215 6.25 4.01 10.60
N SER A 216 5.68 3.92 9.40
CA SER A 216 5.67 5.03 8.44
C SER A 216 4.97 6.27 9.01
N LEU A 217 3.77 6.09 9.59
CA LEU A 217 3.01 7.18 10.17
C LEU A 217 3.73 7.83 11.37
N LEU A 218 4.21 7.01 12.31
CA LEU A 218 4.88 7.53 13.51
C LEU A 218 6.24 8.19 13.16
N LEU A 219 7.00 7.63 12.21
CA LEU A 219 8.25 8.25 11.75
C LEU A 219 8.02 9.58 11.03
N GLN A 220 6.96 9.70 10.23
CA GLN A 220 6.58 10.96 9.57
C GLN A 220 6.22 12.02 10.62
N HIS A 221 5.42 11.66 11.64
CA HIS A 221 5.09 12.58 12.72
C HIS A 221 6.35 13.06 13.47
N LEU A 222 7.27 12.13 13.79
CA LEU A 222 8.55 12.44 14.44
C LEU A 222 9.50 13.33 13.61
N GLN A 223 9.26 13.52 12.32
CA GLN A 223 9.99 14.50 11.50
C GLN A 223 9.51 15.93 11.72
N GLN A 224 8.26 16.10 12.17
CA GLN A 224 7.64 17.41 12.39
C GLN A 224 7.63 17.81 13.86
N VAL A 225 7.51 16.83 14.75
CA VAL A 225 7.35 17.03 16.20
C VAL A 225 8.36 16.19 16.96
N ASP A 226 8.99 16.79 17.96
CA ASP A 226 9.86 16.07 18.88
C ASP A 226 9.01 15.44 20.01
N ASP A 227 8.75 14.13 19.89
CA ASP A 227 7.97 13.34 20.86
C ASP A 227 8.83 12.16 21.37
N ASP A 228 9.36 12.28 22.58
CA ASP A 228 10.26 11.29 23.18
C ASP A 228 9.59 9.93 23.44
N ASP A 229 8.31 9.92 23.79
CA ASP A 229 7.57 8.68 24.07
C ASP A 229 7.34 7.90 22.76
N GLU A 230 6.91 8.59 21.71
CA GLU A 230 6.76 7.98 20.37
C GLU A 230 8.11 7.55 19.79
N ARG A 231 9.16 8.36 19.96
CA ARG A 231 10.53 8.00 19.57
C ARG A 231 10.94 6.71 20.26
N SER A 232 10.71 6.57 21.56
CA SER A 232 11.00 5.34 22.31
C SER A 232 10.26 4.12 21.77
N ILE A 233 8.97 4.26 21.46
CA ILE A 233 8.13 3.20 20.88
C ILE A 233 8.68 2.71 19.53
N VAL A 234 8.96 3.65 18.63
CA VAL A 234 9.45 3.36 17.28
C VAL A 234 10.83 2.71 17.35
N MET A 235 11.76 3.27 18.12
CA MET A 235 13.13 2.75 18.20
C MET A 235 13.20 1.39 18.89
N HIS A 236 12.43 1.16 19.96
CA HIS A 236 12.36 -0.16 20.59
C HIS A 236 11.81 -1.22 19.62
N THR A 237 10.80 -0.88 18.83
CA THR A 237 10.23 -1.76 17.82
C THR A 237 11.25 -2.11 16.73
N LEU A 238 11.95 -1.10 16.19
CA LEU A 238 12.98 -1.30 15.16
C LEU A 238 14.19 -2.08 15.69
N ASP A 239 14.62 -1.83 16.93
CA ASP A 239 15.71 -2.57 17.56
C ASP A 239 15.35 -4.04 17.79
N ALA A 240 14.15 -4.29 18.30
CA ALA A 240 13.68 -5.65 18.55
C ALA A 240 13.64 -6.48 17.26
N MET A 241 13.17 -5.91 16.16
CA MET A 241 13.21 -6.57 14.85
C MET A 241 14.64 -6.72 14.30
N ALA A 242 15.48 -5.70 14.43
CA ALA A 242 16.85 -5.69 13.87
C ALA A 242 17.80 -6.67 14.59
N LEU A 243 17.57 -6.91 15.88
CA LEU A 243 18.35 -7.82 16.71
C LEU A 243 17.72 -9.22 16.80
N GLY A 244 16.40 -9.31 16.68
CA GLY A 244 15.64 -10.56 16.72
C GLY A 244 15.93 -11.50 15.54
N GLY A 245 15.27 -12.65 15.55
CA GLY A 245 15.35 -13.66 14.50
C GLY A 245 14.52 -13.33 13.26
N LEU A 246 13.77 -12.23 13.23
CA LEU A 246 13.10 -11.78 12.00
C LEU A 246 14.11 -11.39 10.91
N ARG A 247 15.26 -10.84 11.29
CA ARG A 247 16.35 -10.50 10.37
C ARG A 247 17.24 -11.71 10.13
N ASP A 248 17.56 -11.99 8.87
CA ASP A 248 18.60 -12.96 8.53
C ASP A 248 19.98 -12.36 8.81
N HIS A 249 20.57 -12.74 9.94
CA HIS A 249 21.86 -12.22 10.38
C HIS A 249 23.05 -12.66 9.53
N VAL A 250 22.91 -13.65 8.63
CA VAL A 250 24.02 -14.14 7.79
C VAL A 250 23.96 -13.58 6.38
N GLY A 251 22.79 -13.58 5.74
CA GLY A 251 22.65 -13.07 4.37
C GLY A 251 21.88 -11.76 4.22
N GLY A 252 21.33 -11.20 5.29
CA GLY A 252 20.56 -9.98 5.23
C GLY A 252 19.12 -10.17 4.74
N GLY A 253 18.37 -9.08 4.72
CA GLY A 253 16.93 -9.09 4.55
C GLY A 253 16.18 -9.59 5.80
N PHE A 254 14.86 -9.44 5.75
CA PHE A 254 13.92 -9.86 6.78
C PHE A 254 13.01 -10.96 6.27
N HIS A 255 12.72 -11.89 7.16
CA HIS A 255 11.61 -12.83 7.04
C HIS A 255 10.27 -12.12 7.25
N ARG A 256 9.17 -12.69 6.77
CA ARG A 256 7.89 -11.99 6.66
C ARG A 256 7.27 -11.65 8.01
N TYR A 257 7.20 -12.60 8.94
CA TYR A 257 6.61 -12.36 10.26
C TYR A 257 7.13 -13.35 11.30
N SER A 258 6.97 -12.97 12.57
CA SER A 258 7.33 -13.79 13.74
C SER A 258 6.10 -14.54 14.27
N THR A 259 6.22 -15.84 14.48
CA THR A 259 5.14 -16.65 15.09
C THR A 259 5.01 -16.37 16.58
N ASP A 260 6.08 -15.89 17.22
CA ASP A 260 6.09 -15.47 18.61
C ASP A 260 6.15 -13.94 18.79
N ALA A 261 5.86 -13.48 20.02
CA ALA A 261 5.82 -12.06 20.35
C ALA A 261 7.20 -11.41 20.50
N ARG A 262 8.28 -12.19 20.55
CA ARG A 262 9.65 -11.74 20.87
C ARG A 262 10.46 -11.39 19.63
N TRP A 263 9.88 -11.50 18.44
CA TRP A 263 10.59 -11.41 17.17
C TRP A 263 11.67 -12.48 17.00
N PHE A 264 11.51 -13.65 17.65
CA PHE A 264 12.51 -14.71 17.61
C PHE A 264 12.24 -15.72 16.49
N LEU A 265 11.11 -16.42 16.50
CA LEU A 265 10.82 -17.49 15.54
C LEU A 265 10.06 -16.94 14.32
N PRO A 266 10.65 -16.86 13.12
CA PRO A 266 9.94 -16.42 11.93
C PRO A 266 9.26 -17.58 11.20
N HIS A 267 8.27 -17.26 10.35
CA HIS A 267 8.10 -18.02 9.12
C HIS A 267 9.14 -17.53 8.11
N PHE A 268 9.93 -18.44 7.55
CA PHE A 268 11.21 -18.11 6.91
C PHE A 268 11.09 -17.51 5.51
N GLU A 269 9.87 -17.34 4.99
CA GLU A 269 9.61 -16.62 3.74
C GLU A 269 10.17 -15.19 3.78
N LYS A 270 10.76 -14.74 2.68
CA LYS A 270 11.25 -13.36 2.54
C LYS A 270 10.57 -12.69 1.37
N MET A 271 9.80 -11.65 1.66
CA MET A 271 9.01 -10.93 0.65
C MET A 271 9.70 -9.62 0.26
N LEU A 272 9.66 -9.27 -1.04
CA LEU A 272 10.19 -8.01 -1.54
C LEU A 272 9.52 -6.81 -0.88
N TYR A 273 8.18 -6.81 -0.78
CA TYR A 273 7.43 -5.66 -0.25
C TYR A 273 7.67 -5.41 1.26
N ASP A 274 7.90 -6.45 2.06
CA ASP A 274 8.24 -6.29 3.49
C ASP A 274 9.62 -5.65 3.63
N ASN A 275 10.59 -6.14 2.86
CA ASN A 275 11.96 -5.62 2.86
C ASN A 275 12.03 -4.19 2.29
N ALA A 276 11.25 -3.87 1.26
CA ALA A 276 11.14 -2.53 0.70
C ALA A 276 10.65 -1.52 1.77
N GLN A 277 9.58 -1.86 2.48
CA GLN A 277 9.00 -0.98 3.50
C GLN A 277 9.92 -0.84 4.72
N LEU A 278 10.53 -1.94 5.19
CA LEU A 278 11.51 -1.89 6.28
C LEU A 278 12.74 -1.07 5.89
N MET A 279 13.24 -1.18 4.67
CA MET A 279 14.36 -0.35 4.19
C MET A 279 14.02 1.14 4.30
N GLY A 280 12.80 1.52 3.92
CA GLY A 280 12.29 2.89 4.10
C GLY A 280 12.23 3.30 5.58
N ALA A 281 11.65 2.46 6.44
CA ALA A 281 11.51 2.75 7.87
C ALA A 281 12.87 2.91 8.57
N TYR A 282 13.83 2.01 8.32
CA TYR A 282 15.18 2.11 8.88
C TYR A 282 15.96 3.31 8.33
N THR A 283 15.73 3.69 7.06
CA THR A 283 16.32 4.91 6.48
C THR A 283 15.80 6.16 7.20
N SER A 284 14.48 6.29 7.37
CA SER A 284 13.86 7.42 8.08
C SER A 284 14.27 7.45 9.56
N ALA A 285 14.31 6.30 10.24
CA ALA A 285 14.77 6.21 11.62
C ALA A 285 16.25 6.60 11.77
N HIS A 286 17.10 6.24 10.80
CA HIS A 286 18.48 6.72 10.77
C HIS A 286 18.54 8.23 10.57
N ALA A 287 17.72 8.79 9.68
CA ALA A 287 17.69 10.25 9.48
C ALA A 287 17.36 11.00 10.78
N LEU A 288 16.44 10.47 11.59
CA LEU A 288 16.05 11.04 12.87
C LEU A 288 17.07 10.88 13.99
N THR A 289 17.86 9.80 13.98
CA THR A 289 18.66 9.40 15.17
C THR A 289 20.16 9.29 14.93
N GLY A 290 20.60 9.18 13.68
CA GLY A 290 21.99 8.89 13.30
C GLY A 290 22.51 7.52 13.75
N ARG A 291 21.64 6.61 14.22
CA ARG A 291 22.08 5.32 14.78
C ARG A 291 22.72 4.41 13.72
N PRO A 292 23.98 3.97 13.92
CA PRO A 292 24.69 3.12 12.95
C PRO A 292 24.02 1.76 12.68
N LEU A 293 23.31 1.20 13.65
CA LEU A 293 22.55 -0.05 13.48
C LEU A 293 21.60 0.02 12.29
N TYR A 294 20.85 1.11 12.15
CA TYR A 294 19.84 1.24 11.10
C TYR A 294 20.47 1.33 9.71
N LYS A 295 21.62 2.01 9.58
CA LYS A 295 22.39 2.01 8.33
C LYS A 295 22.88 0.61 7.94
N ARG A 296 23.35 -0.19 8.92
CA ARG A 296 23.76 -1.58 8.67
C ARG A 296 22.59 -2.45 8.24
N VAL A 297 21.41 -2.27 8.84
CA VAL A 297 20.20 -3.00 8.44
C VAL A 297 19.81 -2.68 7.00
N VAL A 298 19.84 -1.40 6.60
CA VAL A 298 19.60 -0.99 5.20
C VAL A 298 20.61 -1.62 4.24
N ALA A 299 21.90 -1.62 4.60
CA ALA A 299 22.95 -2.25 3.78
C ALA A 299 22.74 -3.77 3.64
N ASP A 300 22.32 -4.45 4.70
CA ASP A 300 22.03 -5.89 4.69
C ASP A 300 20.81 -6.22 3.82
N ILE A 301 19.75 -5.39 3.84
CA ILE A 301 18.62 -5.54 2.92
C ILE A 301 19.11 -5.42 1.48
N PHE A 302 19.89 -4.38 1.15
CA PHE A 302 20.40 -4.20 -0.21
C PHE A 302 21.32 -5.34 -0.67
N ALA A 303 22.20 -5.82 0.21
CA ALA A 303 23.10 -6.92 -0.10
C ALA A 303 22.35 -8.22 -0.41
N TRP A 304 21.19 -8.45 0.23
CA TRP A 304 20.28 -9.55 -0.12
C TRP A 304 19.59 -9.30 -1.47
N ILE A 305 19.05 -8.09 -1.70
CA ILE A 305 18.39 -7.74 -2.96
C ILE A 305 19.30 -7.94 -4.16
N GLU A 306 20.52 -7.39 -4.10
CA GLU A 306 21.49 -7.46 -5.19
C GLU A 306 21.95 -8.90 -5.48
N ARG A 307 22.08 -9.72 -4.43
CA ARG A 307 22.59 -11.09 -4.55
C ARG A 307 21.56 -12.10 -5.00
N GLU A 308 20.32 -12.01 -4.49
CA GLU A 308 19.33 -13.09 -4.59
C GLU A 308 18.04 -12.67 -5.30
N MET A 309 17.70 -11.39 -5.30
CA MET A 309 16.36 -10.91 -5.72
C MET A 309 16.38 -10.04 -6.97
N THR A 310 17.50 -9.92 -7.67
CA THR A 310 17.61 -9.06 -8.85
C THR A 310 17.69 -9.90 -10.12
N ASP A 311 16.73 -9.69 -11.02
CA ASP A 311 16.78 -10.23 -12.38
C ASP A 311 17.96 -9.60 -13.14
N PRO A 312 18.70 -10.36 -13.97
CA PRO A 312 19.79 -9.81 -14.77
C PRO A 312 19.40 -8.62 -15.67
N ALA A 313 18.12 -8.52 -16.07
CA ALA A 313 17.58 -7.38 -16.83
C ALA A 313 17.21 -6.18 -15.95
N GLY A 314 17.19 -6.33 -14.62
CA GLY A 314 17.15 -5.23 -13.65
C GLY A 314 15.93 -5.21 -12.73
N GLY A 315 14.85 -5.93 -13.05
CA GLY A 315 13.67 -6.03 -12.18
C GLY A 315 13.96 -6.82 -10.90
N PHE A 316 13.16 -6.62 -9.85
CA PHE A 316 13.27 -7.36 -8.60
C PHE A 316 12.23 -8.49 -8.53
N TYR A 317 12.68 -9.67 -8.13
CA TYR A 317 11.88 -10.87 -7.90
C TYR A 317 11.00 -10.73 -6.66
N CYS A 318 9.94 -11.54 -6.59
CA CYS A 318 8.89 -11.39 -5.59
C CYS A 318 9.29 -11.86 -4.20
N ALA A 319 9.75 -13.11 -4.08
CA ALA A 319 9.96 -13.72 -2.78
C ALA A 319 10.90 -14.93 -2.81
N LEU A 320 11.42 -15.26 -1.63
CA LEU A 320 12.03 -16.57 -1.34
C LEU A 320 11.09 -17.37 -0.45
N ASP A 321 11.00 -18.66 -0.75
CA ASP A 321 10.22 -19.64 -0.02
C ASP A 321 10.69 -19.79 1.43
N ALA A 322 9.76 -20.17 2.31
CA ALA A 322 10.07 -20.56 3.68
C ALA A 322 10.80 -21.91 3.72
N ASP A 323 10.51 -22.80 2.76
CA ASP A 323 10.99 -24.17 2.75
C ASP A 323 12.24 -24.36 1.87
N SER A 324 13.15 -25.22 2.33
CA SER A 324 14.23 -25.78 1.51
C SER A 324 14.30 -27.28 1.74
N GLU A 325 14.31 -28.05 0.64
CA GLU A 325 14.20 -29.52 0.67
C GLU A 325 12.95 -30.01 1.44
N GLY A 326 11.84 -29.27 1.35
CA GLY A 326 10.57 -29.59 2.02
C GLY A 326 10.59 -29.40 3.55
N VAL A 327 11.57 -28.65 4.08
CA VAL A 327 11.69 -28.34 5.50
C VAL A 327 11.80 -26.83 5.69
N GLU A 328 10.90 -26.27 6.50
CA GLU A 328 10.87 -24.84 6.79
C GLU A 328 12.17 -24.38 7.46
N GLY A 329 12.76 -23.30 6.95
CA GLY A 329 13.93 -22.65 7.55
C GLY A 329 15.25 -23.41 7.43
N LYS A 330 15.27 -24.63 6.88
CA LYS A 330 16.46 -25.52 6.83
C LYS A 330 17.73 -24.82 6.34
N CYS A 331 17.61 -23.97 5.32
CA CYS A 331 18.75 -23.22 4.77
C CYS A 331 19.36 -22.21 5.78
N TYR A 332 18.56 -21.69 6.72
CA TYR A 332 18.92 -20.63 7.65
C TYR A 332 19.39 -21.11 9.02
N LEU A 333 19.10 -22.37 9.38
CA LEU A 333 19.40 -22.95 10.69
C LEU A 333 20.83 -23.54 10.75
N TRP A 334 21.43 -23.54 11.94
CA TRP A 334 22.80 -23.99 12.17
C TRP A 334 22.92 -24.92 13.38
N ALA A 335 23.63 -26.04 13.24
CA ALA A 335 24.02 -26.80 14.43
C ALA A 335 25.10 -26.04 15.21
N HIS A 336 25.13 -26.17 16.53
CA HIS A 336 26.15 -25.52 17.34
C HIS A 336 27.57 -25.95 16.93
N ASP A 337 27.79 -27.26 16.84
CA ASP A 337 29.11 -27.81 16.52
C ASP A 337 29.53 -27.48 15.08
N GLU A 338 28.56 -27.37 14.15
CA GLU A 338 28.80 -26.87 12.80
C GLU A 338 29.36 -25.44 12.81
N LEU A 339 28.85 -24.54 13.66
CA LEU A 339 29.40 -23.18 13.78
C LEU A 339 30.85 -23.21 14.30
N ILE A 340 31.15 -24.09 15.25
CA ILE A 340 32.51 -24.25 15.80
C ILE A 340 33.47 -24.76 14.73
N ASP A 341 33.07 -25.80 13.99
CA ASP A 341 33.90 -26.43 12.95
C ASP A 341 34.19 -25.46 11.79
N LEU A 342 33.19 -24.70 11.34
CA LEU A 342 33.33 -23.78 10.21
C LEU A 342 34.13 -22.53 10.54
N LEU A 343 33.96 -21.99 11.75
CA LEU A 343 34.60 -20.72 12.15
C LEU A 343 35.94 -20.95 12.87
N GLY A 344 36.16 -22.15 13.41
CA GLY A 344 37.26 -22.50 14.29
C GLY A 344 36.95 -22.19 15.76
N GLU A 345 37.62 -22.88 16.69
CA GLU A 345 37.29 -22.89 18.13
C GLU A 345 37.05 -21.50 18.76
N SER A 346 37.91 -20.52 18.45
CA SER A 346 37.83 -19.18 19.05
C SER A 346 36.67 -18.35 18.49
N ASP A 347 36.55 -18.28 17.16
CA ASP A 347 35.53 -17.47 16.48
C ASP A 347 34.16 -18.14 16.55
N GLY A 348 34.12 -19.47 16.46
CA GLY A 348 32.91 -20.26 16.59
C GLY A 348 32.26 -20.11 17.96
N ARG A 349 33.02 -20.24 19.06
CA ARG A 349 32.47 -20.06 20.41
C ARG A 349 31.96 -18.64 20.62
N PHE A 350 32.75 -17.65 20.20
CA PHE A 350 32.34 -16.24 20.26
C PHE A 350 31.05 -15.99 19.49
N PHE A 351 30.96 -16.48 18.26
CA PHE A 351 29.79 -16.30 17.41
C PHE A 351 28.56 -17.02 17.97
N ALA A 352 28.73 -18.27 18.41
CA ALA A 352 27.65 -19.06 18.99
C ALA A 352 27.08 -18.41 20.26
N GLU A 353 27.94 -17.95 21.17
CA GLU A 353 27.52 -17.22 22.38
C GLU A 353 26.78 -15.93 22.00
N ARG A 354 27.33 -15.15 21.06
CA ARG A 354 26.77 -13.84 20.71
C ARG A 354 25.38 -13.95 20.06
N PHE A 355 25.18 -14.98 19.23
CA PHE A 355 23.94 -15.25 18.50
C PHE A 355 23.00 -16.25 19.19
N ASN A 356 23.24 -16.53 20.48
CA ASN A 356 22.44 -17.44 21.30
C ASN A 356 22.29 -18.85 20.70
N ALA A 357 23.30 -19.33 19.97
CA ALA A 357 23.36 -20.70 19.49
C ALA A 357 23.88 -21.62 20.59
N THR A 358 23.12 -22.65 20.93
CA THR A 358 23.43 -23.57 22.04
C THR A 358 23.53 -25.01 21.55
N PRO A 359 24.28 -25.90 22.24
CA PRO A 359 24.41 -27.31 21.84
C PRO A 359 23.07 -28.06 21.67
N PRO A 360 22.04 -27.87 22.53
CA PRO A 360 20.74 -28.51 22.33
C PRO A 360 19.89 -27.91 21.20
N GLY A 361 20.30 -26.81 20.58
CA GLY A 361 19.48 -26.03 19.66
C GLY A 361 18.49 -25.11 20.36
N ASN A 362 18.16 -23.99 19.72
CA ASN A 362 17.15 -23.03 20.20
C ASN A 362 15.88 -23.01 19.32
N TYR A 363 15.89 -23.68 18.16
CA TYR A 363 14.78 -23.75 17.21
C TYR A 363 13.78 -24.87 17.55
N TYR A 364 12.52 -24.66 17.18
CA TYR A 364 11.41 -25.60 17.33
C TYR A 364 10.54 -25.53 16.08
N GLU A 365 10.30 -26.69 15.44
CA GLU A 365 9.50 -26.79 14.23
C GLU A 365 8.02 -26.88 14.60
N GLU A 366 7.22 -25.86 14.24
CA GLU A 366 5.83 -25.76 14.69
C GLU A 366 4.91 -26.82 14.07
N ALA A 367 5.14 -27.18 12.80
CA ALA A 367 4.31 -28.14 12.07
C ALA A 367 4.40 -29.56 12.68
N THR A 368 5.61 -29.99 13.06
CA THR A 368 5.87 -31.35 13.57
C THR A 368 5.96 -31.43 15.09
N GLY A 369 6.21 -30.28 15.74
CA GLY A 369 6.51 -30.17 17.16
C GLY A 369 7.90 -30.68 17.57
N GLN A 370 8.82 -30.86 16.62
CA GLN A 370 10.15 -31.40 16.87
C GLN A 370 11.18 -30.31 17.23
N ARG A 371 12.23 -30.74 17.96
CA ARG A 371 13.43 -29.95 18.23
C ARG A 371 14.61 -30.60 17.51
N PRO A 372 14.97 -30.13 16.31
CA PRO A 372 15.98 -30.79 15.48
C PRO A 372 17.43 -30.61 15.98
N GLY A 373 17.65 -29.88 17.08
CA GLY A 373 19.00 -29.61 17.61
C GLY A 373 19.73 -28.47 16.89
N THR A 374 19.03 -27.69 16.07
CA THR A 374 19.57 -26.55 15.34
C THR A 374 19.22 -25.22 16.00
N ASN A 375 19.94 -24.18 15.61
CA ASN A 375 19.81 -22.84 16.14
C ASN A 375 19.39 -21.86 15.05
N HIS A 376 18.42 -21.03 15.41
CA HIS A 376 18.12 -19.79 14.72
C HIS A 376 18.86 -18.63 15.40
N LEU A 377 19.61 -17.88 14.61
CA LEU A 377 20.55 -16.88 15.10
C LEU A 377 19.81 -15.60 15.47
N HIS A 378 20.05 -15.06 16.66
CA HIS A 378 19.52 -13.76 17.09
C HIS A 378 20.43 -13.13 18.14
N LEU A 379 20.40 -11.79 18.25
CA LEU A 379 21.21 -11.02 19.18
C LEU A 379 20.36 -10.55 20.37
N SER A 380 20.92 -10.65 21.58
CA SER A 380 20.25 -10.13 22.80
C SER A 380 20.50 -8.62 23.01
N THR A 381 21.56 -8.08 22.41
CA THR A 381 22.03 -6.69 22.57
C THR A 381 22.79 -6.27 21.31
N GLU A 382 22.95 -4.96 21.08
CA GLU A 382 23.77 -4.46 19.96
C GLU A 382 25.27 -4.78 20.17
N PRO A 383 26.00 -5.31 19.17
CA PRO A 383 27.45 -5.54 19.29
C PRO A 383 28.24 -4.24 19.29
N SER A 384 29.34 -4.22 20.03
CA SER A 384 30.33 -3.14 19.99
C SER A 384 31.06 -3.08 18.65
N ALA A 385 31.74 -1.97 18.35
CA ALA A 385 32.47 -1.79 17.09
C ALA A 385 33.50 -2.90 16.81
N ASP A 386 34.26 -3.32 17.84
CA ASP A 386 35.27 -4.38 17.72
C ASP A 386 34.62 -5.76 17.49
N GLU A 387 33.48 -6.02 18.14
CA GLU A 387 32.72 -7.25 17.91
C GLU A 387 32.16 -7.29 16.49
N LEU A 388 31.67 -6.16 15.95
CA LEU A 388 31.10 -6.10 14.61
C LEU A 388 32.10 -6.51 13.54
N GLU A 389 33.33 -6.03 13.59
CA GLU A 389 34.37 -6.43 12.62
C GLU A 389 34.58 -7.95 12.64
N ARG A 390 34.67 -8.54 13.83
CA ARG A 390 34.81 -9.98 14.01
C ARG A 390 33.58 -10.77 13.55
N ILE A 391 32.38 -10.27 13.83
CA ILE A 391 31.10 -10.85 13.39
C ILE A 391 31.02 -10.86 11.86
N GLU A 392 31.41 -9.78 11.18
CA GLU A 392 31.35 -9.71 9.71
C GLU A 392 32.34 -10.67 9.01
N VAL A 393 33.49 -10.96 9.64
CA VAL A 393 34.38 -12.05 9.18
C VAL A 393 33.67 -13.40 9.27
N CYS A 394 32.99 -13.68 10.39
CA CYS A 394 32.26 -14.92 10.60
C CYS A 394 31.07 -15.06 9.63
N LYS A 395 30.24 -14.01 9.49
CA LYS A 395 29.10 -13.97 8.57
C LYS A 395 29.51 -14.29 7.14
N ARG A 396 30.63 -13.74 6.64
CA ARG A 396 31.12 -14.03 5.28
C ARG A 396 31.47 -15.51 5.07
N LYS A 397 32.10 -16.15 6.07
CA LYS A 397 32.41 -17.59 6.03
C LYS A 397 31.12 -18.41 6.02
N LEU A 398 30.19 -18.12 6.93
CA LEU A 398 28.90 -18.80 7.01
C LEU A 398 28.08 -18.62 5.73
N LEU A 399 28.06 -17.41 5.16
CA LEU A 399 27.37 -17.13 3.91
C LEU A 399 27.95 -17.95 2.76
N THR A 400 29.29 -18.05 2.67
CA THR A 400 29.97 -18.88 1.65
C THR A 400 29.58 -20.35 1.72
N VAL A 401 29.38 -20.88 2.94
CA VAL A 401 28.90 -22.25 3.14
C VAL A 401 27.41 -22.36 2.82
N ARG A 402 26.62 -21.38 3.26
CA ARG A 402 25.17 -21.38 3.06
C ARG A 402 24.78 -21.31 1.59
N THR A 403 25.52 -20.59 0.75
CA THR A 403 25.26 -20.55 -0.71
C THR A 403 25.53 -21.88 -1.43
N GLN A 404 26.12 -22.87 -0.76
CA GLN A 404 26.29 -24.23 -1.27
C GLN A 404 25.16 -25.17 -0.84
N ARG A 405 24.30 -24.76 0.11
CA ARG A 405 23.10 -25.51 0.49
C ARG A 405 22.05 -25.40 -0.62
N VAL A 406 21.07 -26.30 -0.62
CA VAL A 406 19.90 -26.16 -1.51
C VAL A 406 19.16 -24.87 -1.12
N PRO A 407 19.04 -23.89 -2.02
CA PRO A 407 18.36 -22.64 -1.69
C PRO A 407 16.85 -22.89 -1.57
N PRO A 408 16.13 -22.08 -0.78
CA PRO A 408 14.67 -22.01 -0.89
C PRO A 408 14.25 -21.67 -2.32
N HIS A 409 13.04 -22.10 -2.70
CA HIS A 409 12.51 -21.77 -4.01
C HIS A 409 12.40 -20.25 -4.19
N LEU A 410 12.85 -19.74 -5.34
CA LEU A 410 12.73 -18.35 -5.71
C LEU A 410 11.46 -18.16 -6.52
N ASP A 411 10.55 -17.31 -6.05
CA ASP A 411 9.49 -16.77 -6.89
C ASP A 411 10.09 -15.66 -7.77
N ASP A 412 10.49 -16.07 -8.96
CA ASP A 412 11.15 -15.24 -9.98
C ASP A 412 10.17 -14.38 -10.80
N LYS A 413 8.89 -14.27 -10.38
CA LYS A 413 7.99 -13.26 -10.95
C LYS A 413 8.48 -11.87 -10.56
N VAL A 414 8.24 -10.90 -11.44
CA VAL A 414 8.38 -9.48 -11.15
C VAL A 414 6.98 -8.87 -11.09
N LEU A 415 6.64 -8.23 -9.96
CA LEU A 415 5.39 -7.48 -9.79
C LEU A 415 5.66 -5.98 -9.81
N ALA A 416 4.89 -5.24 -10.61
CA ALA A 416 5.05 -3.79 -10.76
C ALA A 416 4.89 -3.05 -9.42
N SER A 417 3.83 -3.35 -8.66
CA SER A 417 3.60 -2.78 -7.32
C SER A 417 4.78 -2.98 -6.35
N TRP A 418 5.28 -4.21 -6.21
CA TRP A 418 6.36 -4.50 -5.25
C TRP A 418 7.69 -3.88 -5.67
N ASN A 419 7.94 -3.82 -6.98
CA ASN A 419 9.08 -3.09 -7.54
C ASN A 419 8.96 -1.60 -7.27
N GLY A 420 7.78 -1.00 -7.42
CA GLY A 420 7.53 0.41 -7.08
C GLY A 420 7.90 0.76 -5.64
N LEU A 421 7.52 -0.09 -4.68
CA LEU A 421 7.90 0.06 -3.27
C LEU A 421 9.43 -0.01 -3.07
N MET A 422 10.09 -1.00 -3.68
CA MET A 422 11.55 -1.17 -3.54
C MET A 422 12.32 -0.04 -4.23
N ILE A 423 11.91 0.38 -5.42
CA ILE A 423 12.48 1.50 -6.18
C ILE A 423 12.46 2.76 -5.30
N GLY A 424 11.31 3.09 -4.71
CA GLY A 424 11.18 4.28 -3.85
C GLY A 424 12.08 4.20 -2.61
N SER A 425 12.10 3.05 -1.92
CA SER A 425 12.96 2.87 -0.76
C SER A 425 14.46 2.91 -1.07
N LEU A 426 14.88 2.33 -2.20
CA LEU A 426 16.27 2.42 -2.67
C LEU A 426 16.66 3.83 -3.06
N ALA A 427 15.78 4.56 -3.75
CA ALA A 427 16.03 5.95 -4.12
C ALA A 427 16.20 6.85 -2.87
N ARG A 428 15.29 6.73 -1.89
CA ARG A 428 15.39 7.46 -0.62
C ARG A 428 16.64 7.09 0.17
N ALA A 429 16.96 5.80 0.27
CA ALA A 429 18.17 5.34 0.95
C ALA A 429 19.45 5.81 0.23
N GLY A 430 19.48 5.73 -1.11
CA GLY A 430 20.61 6.16 -1.93
C GLY A 430 20.91 7.64 -1.76
N ARG A 431 19.86 8.47 -1.79
CA ARG A 431 19.96 9.91 -1.50
C ARG A 431 20.43 10.19 -0.07
N HIS A 432 19.81 9.55 0.93
CA HIS A 432 20.11 9.80 2.35
C HIS A 432 21.52 9.36 2.76
N PHE A 433 21.98 8.21 2.30
CA PHE A 433 23.29 7.66 2.64
C PHE A 433 24.41 8.07 1.67
N ASN A 434 24.07 8.79 0.59
CA ASN A 434 24.97 9.10 -0.52
C ASN A 434 25.63 7.82 -1.08
N GLU A 435 24.81 6.81 -1.37
CA GLU A 435 25.22 5.50 -1.89
C GLU A 435 24.68 5.30 -3.32
N PRO A 436 25.49 5.58 -4.37
CA PRO A 436 25.03 5.54 -5.76
C PRO A 436 24.48 4.18 -6.20
N ARG A 437 25.00 3.09 -5.63
CA ARG A 437 24.56 1.73 -5.99
C ARG A 437 23.06 1.51 -5.75
N TYR A 438 22.50 2.14 -4.72
CA TYR A 438 21.08 2.03 -4.41
C TYR A 438 20.23 2.73 -5.48
N THR A 439 20.59 3.98 -5.82
CA THR A 439 19.90 4.77 -6.86
C THR A 439 20.05 4.13 -8.24
N GLU A 440 21.21 3.56 -8.57
CA GLU A 440 21.43 2.85 -9.83
C GLU A 440 20.59 1.57 -9.93
N ALA A 441 20.48 0.80 -8.84
CA ALA A 441 19.62 -0.38 -8.81
C ALA A 441 18.15 0.00 -8.99
N ALA A 442 17.69 1.06 -8.31
CA ALA A 442 16.34 1.61 -8.48
C ALA A 442 16.09 2.04 -9.94
N GLY A 443 17.05 2.72 -10.58
CA GLY A 443 16.93 3.14 -11.98
C GLY A 443 16.88 1.99 -12.98
N ARG A 444 17.63 0.89 -12.75
CA ARG A 444 17.54 -0.32 -13.57
C ARG A 444 16.18 -1.00 -13.43
N ALA A 445 15.68 -1.15 -12.20
CA ALA A 445 14.36 -1.73 -11.96
C ALA A 445 13.23 -0.88 -12.53
N ALA A 446 13.31 0.45 -12.39
CA ALA A 446 12.35 1.37 -13.01
C ALA A 446 12.34 1.25 -14.53
N SER A 447 13.52 1.23 -15.18
CA SER A 447 13.62 1.01 -16.63
C SER A 447 13.01 -0.34 -17.02
N PHE A 448 13.34 -1.41 -16.27
CA PHE A 448 12.81 -2.75 -16.52
C PHE A 448 11.28 -2.76 -16.56
N VAL A 449 10.61 -2.19 -15.54
CA VAL A 449 9.14 -2.16 -15.47
C VAL A 449 8.56 -1.33 -16.61
N LEU A 450 9.11 -0.14 -16.88
CA LEU A 450 8.63 0.73 -17.95
C LEU A 450 8.78 0.12 -19.34
N ASP A 451 9.89 -0.59 -19.58
CA ASP A 451 10.24 -1.14 -20.91
C ASP A 451 9.57 -2.49 -21.18
N ASN A 452 9.34 -3.32 -20.14
CA ASN A 452 8.91 -4.72 -20.30
C ASN A 452 7.52 -5.02 -19.76
N MET A 453 6.98 -4.15 -18.91
CA MET A 453 5.68 -4.38 -18.23
C MET A 453 4.64 -3.33 -18.64
N ARG A 454 4.86 -2.58 -19.71
CA ARG A 454 3.84 -1.75 -20.36
C ARG A 454 3.33 -2.46 -21.61
N THR A 455 2.01 -2.43 -21.78
CA THR A 455 1.37 -2.82 -23.05
C THR A 455 1.69 -1.81 -24.15
N GLU A 456 1.42 -2.14 -25.41
CA GLU A 456 1.54 -1.19 -26.53
C GLU A 456 0.70 0.09 -26.33
N ALA A 457 -0.41 -0.02 -25.61
CA ALA A 457 -1.29 1.10 -25.25
C ALA A 457 -0.76 1.95 -24.07
N GLY A 458 0.36 1.55 -23.45
CA GLY A 458 0.99 2.26 -22.32
C GLY A 458 0.50 1.83 -20.94
N SER A 459 -0.57 1.05 -20.84
CA SER A 459 -1.06 0.52 -19.55
C SER A 459 -0.08 -0.49 -18.95
N LEU A 460 0.09 -0.44 -17.63
CA LEU A 460 0.91 -1.42 -16.89
C LEU A 460 0.25 -2.80 -16.86
N GLN A 461 1.10 -3.81 -16.99
CA GLN A 461 0.82 -5.20 -16.69
C GLN A 461 1.30 -5.48 -15.27
N ARG A 462 0.57 -6.33 -14.54
CA ARG A 462 0.86 -6.60 -13.14
C ARG A 462 2.13 -7.43 -12.98
N ALA A 463 2.21 -8.54 -13.69
CA ALA A 463 3.22 -9.57 -13.49
C ALA A 463 4.03 -9.77 -14.76
N TRP A 464 5.33 -10.00 -14.59
CA TRP A 464 6.23 -10.40 -15.65
C TRP A 464 7.02 -11.63 -15.22
N ARG A 465 7.14 -12.59 -16.12
CA ARG A 465 7.97 -13.77 -15.91
C ARG A 465 8.36 -14.39 -17.24
N GLN A 466 9.63 -14.80 -17.38
CA GLN A 466 10.14 -15.50 -18.57
C GLN A 466 9.85 -14.77 -19.90
N GLY A 467 9.99 -13.44 -19.91
CA GLY A 467 9.79 -12.63 -21.12
C GLY A 467 8.33 -12.32 -21.45
N VAL A 468 7.38 -12.69 -20.59
CA VAL A 468 5.95 -12.46 -20.82
C VAL A 468 5.36 -11.62 -19.69
N GLY A 469 4.83 -10.45 -20.05
CA GLY A 469 3.96 -9.67 -19.18
C GLY A 469 2.51 -10.20 -19.23
N ARG A 470 1.85 -10.32 -18.08
CA ARG A 470 0.48 -10.83 -17.94
C ARG A 470 -0.32 -10.02 -16.92
N GLN A 471 -1.63 -10.19 -17.04
CA GLN A 471 -2.70 -9.53 -16.28
C GLN A 471 -2.66 -7.99 -16.39
N PRO A 472 -3.81 -7.32 -16.54
CA PRO A 472 -3.80 -5.87 -16.44
C PRO A 472 -3.44 -5.44 -15.01
N GLY A 473 -2.74 -4.32 -14.89
CA GLY A 473 -2.31 -3.77 -13.61
C GLY A 473 -3.48 -3.34 -12.73
N TYR A 474 -3.28 -3.40 -11.41
CA TYR A 474 -4.23 -2.94 -10.40
C TYR A 474 -3.81 -1.55 -9.89
N LEU A 475 -4.67 -0.90 -9.11
CA LEU A 475 -4.38 0.41 -8.53
C LEU A 475 -2.98 0.46 -7.87
N ASP A 476 -2.64 -0.56 -7.08
CA ASP A 476 -1.35 -0.65 -6.39
C ASP A 476 -0.15 -0.63 -7.35
N ASP A 477 -0.28 -1.29 -8.51
CA ASP A 477 0.79 -1.36 -9.52
C ASP A 477 1.11 0.03 -10.08
N TYR A 478 0.09 0.89 -10.24
CA TYR A 478 0.27 2.27 -10.64
C TYR A 478 0.73 3.15 -9.47
N ALA A 479 0.00 3.16 -8.37
CA ALA A 479 0.25 4.06 -7.24
C ALA A 479 1.68 3.89 -6.70
N PHE A 480 2.14 2.64 -6.53
CA PHE A 480 3.46 2.38 -5.96
C PHE A 480 4.57 2.69 -6.97
N MET A 481 4.36 2.40 -8.26
CA MET A 481 5.32 2.77 -9.31
C MET A 481 5.44 4.28 -9.46
N ILE A 482 4.33 5.02 -9.48
CA ILE A 482 4.35 6.49 -9.56
C ILE A 482 5.16 7.05 -8.39
N ASN A 483 4.86 6.63 -7.16
CA ASN A 483 5.56 7.14 -5.99
C ASN A 483 7.06 6.77 -5.98
N GLY A 484 7.39 5.54 -6.43
CA GLY A 484 8.78 5.10 -6.60
C GLY A 484 9.53 5.91 -7.66
N LEU A 485 8.89 6.24 -8.77
CA LEU A 485 9.47 7.09 -9.83
C LEU A 485 9.70 8.53 -9.36
N LEU A 486 8.78 9.08 -8.55
CA LEU A 486 8.97 10.41 -7.94
C LEU A 486 10.14 10.41 -6.95
N ASP A 487 10.25 9.38 -6.11
CA ASP A 487 11.42 9.23 -5.21
C ASP A 487 12.73 9.08 -6.00
N LEU A 488 12.69 8.36 -7.12
CA LEU A 488 13.85 8.18 -7.99
C LEU A 488 14.21 9.48 -8.73
N HIS A 489 13.23 10.28 -9.16
CA HIS A 489 13.46 11.62 -9.69
C HIS A 489 14.19 12.49 -8.66
N ASP A 490 13.72 12.49 -7.41
CA ASP A 490 14.32 13.26 -6.31
C ASP A 490 15.76 12.82 -5.99
N ALA A 491 16.08 11.54 -6.17
CA ALA A 491 17.40 10.97 -5.87
C ALA A 491 18.39 11.08 -7.05
N ALA A 492 17.91 10.95 -8.29
CA ALA A 492 18.74 10.91 -9.49
C ALA A 492 18.82 12.26 -10.22
N HIS A 493 17.89 13.19 -9.95
CA HIS A 493 17.73 14.45 -10.67
C HIS A 493 17.58 14.25 -12.20
N ASP A 494 16.80 13.25 -12.58
CA ASP A 494 16.56 12.86 -13.97
C ASP A 494 15.07 13.01 -14.29
N ASP A 495 14.76 13.91 -15.23
CA ASP A 495 13.38 14.30 -15.58
C ASP A 495 12.60 13.18 -16.28
N ARG A 496 13.27 12.15 -16.80
CA ARG A 496 12.57 11.02 -17.43
C ARG A 496 11.66 10.29 -16.44
N TRP A 497 12.05 10.24 -15.17
CA TRP A 497 11.27 9.59 -14.12
C TRP A 497 10.03 10.38 -13.76
N LEU A 498 10.14 11.70 -13.65
CA LEU A 498 9.00 12.58 -13.44
C LEU A 498 8.03 12.53 -14.63
N THR A 499 8.55 12.49 -15.86
CA THR A 499 7.74 12.32 -17.07
C THR A 499 6.96 11.00 -17.04
N ALA A 500 7.64 9.88 -16.77
CA ALA A 500 6.98 8.57 -16.66
C ALA A 500 5.96 8.52 -15.51
N ALA A 501 6.25 9.18 -14.38
CA ALA A 501 5.31 9.29 -13.27
C ALA A 501 4.02 10.03 -13.67
N ARG A 502 4.12 11.14 -14.41
CA ARG A 502 2.96 11.87 -14.92
C ARG A 502 2.11 11.02 -15.87
N GLU A 503 2.75 10.33 -16.82
CA GLU A 503 2.04 9.43 -17.76
C GLU A 503 1.26 8.33 -17.03
N LEU A 504 1.89 7.69 -16.04
CA LEU A 504 1.22 6.67 -15.22
C LEU A 504 0.11 7.27 -14.36
N THR A 505 0.28 8.50 -13.84
CA THR A 505 -0.78 9.19 -13.09
C THR A 505 -2.02 9.42 -13.94
N GLU A 506 -1.88 9.90 -15.16
CA GLU A 506 -3.04 10.10 -16.04
C GLU A 506 -3.72 8.76 -16.37
N SER A 507 -2.93 7.73 -16.66
CA SER A 507 -3.45 6.38 -16.89
C SER A 507 -4.18 5.81 -15.66
N MET A 508 -3.67 6.10 -14.46
CA MET A 508 -4.28 5.68 -13.19
C MET A 508 -5.61 6.41 -12.94
N ILE A 509 -5.66 7.71 -13.21
CA ILE A 509 -6.89 8.51 -13.09
C ILE A 509 -7.95 7.98 -14.05
N GLU A 510 -7.61 7.76 -15.31
CA GLU A 510 -8.54 7.27 -16.32
C GLU A 510 -9.13 5.89 -15.98
N GLN A 511 -8.28 4.95 -15.54
CA GLN A 511 -8.70 3.56 -15.36
C GLN A 511 -9.41 3.28 -14.04
N PHE A 512 -9.03 3.98 -12.97
CA PHE A 512 -9.38 3.60 -11.61
C PHE A 512 -10.19 4.66 -10.84
N TYR A 513 -10.11 5.94 -11.20
CA TYR A 513 -10.76 6.99 -10.41
C TYR A 513 -12.29 6.92 -10.48
N ASP A 514 -12.94 7.04 -9.33
CA ASP A 514 -14.39 7.21 -9.23
C ASP A 514 -14.76 8.69 -9.14
N ALA A 515 -15.22 9.26 -10.25
CA ALA A 515 -15.64 10.64 -10.35
C ALA A 515 -16.92 10.98 -9.54
N ASP A 516 -17.75 9.98 -9.25
CA ASP A 516 -19.03 10.16 -8.58
C ASP A 516 -18.85 10.29 -7.06
N SER A 517 -18.03 9.42 -6.46
CA SER A 517 -17.89 9.38 -5.01
C SER A 517 -16.47 9.56 -4.46
N GLY A 518 -15.48 9.76 -5.34
CA GLY A 518 -14.07 10.00 -4.99
C GLY A 518 -13.31 8.71 -4.67
N GLY A 519 -11.99 8.79 -4.66
CA GLY A 519 -11.12 7.61 -4.51
C GLY A 519 -11.02 6.77 -5.78
N PHE A 520 -10.27 5.67 -5.70
CA PHE A 520 -9.90 4.82 -6.81
C PHE A 520 -10.37 3.40 -6.57
N TYR A 521 -10.99 2.78 -7.57
CA TYR A 521 -11.28 1.35 -7.57
C TYR A 521 -9.97 0.55 -7.63
N PHE A 522 -9.96 -0.61 -6.99
CA PHE A 522 -8.78 -1.48 -7.00
C PHE A 522 -8.51 -2.07 -8.40
N THR A 523 -9.57 -2.42 -9.13
CA THR A 523 -9.50 -2.95 -10.50
C THR A 523 -9.83 -1.88 -11.53
N GLY A 524 -9.21 -1.97 -12.72
CA GLY A 524 -9.44 -1.04 -13.82
C GLY A 524 -10.81 -1.24 -14.48
N ALA A 525 -11.31 -0.24 -15.21
CA ALA A 525 -12.63 -0.29 -15.85
C ALA A 525 -12.82 -1.47 -16.84
N GLY A 526 -11.72 -2.01 -17.38
CA GLY A 526 -11.72 -3.16 -18.29
C GLY A 526 -11.44 -4.52 -17.64
N HIS A 527 -11.34 -4.62 -16.30
CA HIS A 527 -11.21 -5.92 -15.62
C HIS A 527 -12.54 -6.68 -15.62
N ASP A 528 -12.46 -8.01 -15.66
CA ASP A 528 -13.62 -8.88 -15.44
C ASP A 528 -14.17 -8.65 -14.01
N THR A 529 -15.38 -8.11 -13.91
CA THR A 529 -16.00 -7.85 -12.61
C THR A 529 -16.56 -9.15 -12.03
N LEU A 530 -15.95 -9.64 -10.96
CA LEU A 530 -16.35 -10.84 -10.21
C LEU A 530 -17.73 -10.69 -9.53
N MET A 531 -17.78 -9.98 -8.39
CA MET A 531 -19.03 -9.70 -7.64
C MET A 531 -19.13 -8.24 -7.18
N VAL A 532 -18.00 -7.62 -6.82
CA VAL A 532 -17.92 -6.24 -6.33
C VAL A 532 -16.67 -5.59 -6.90
N ARG A 533 -16.82 -4.40 -7.46
CA ARG A 533 -15.69 -3.52 -7.74
C ARG A 533 -15.51 -2.60 -6.52
N GLY A 534 -14.61 -2.98 -5.61
CA GLY A 534 -14.32 -2.19 -4.41
C GLY A 534 -13.15 -1.24 -4.60
N LYS A 535 -13.07 -0.23 -3.74
CA LYS A 535 -11.92 0.70 -3.69
C LYS A 535 -10.81 0.22 -2.77
N GLU A 536 -11.17 -0.64 -1.81
CA GLU A 536 -10.28 -1.35 -0.91
C GLU A 536 -11.11 -2.49 -0.30
N LEU A 537 -11.07 -3.67 -0.90
CA LEU A 537 -11.92 -4.79 -0.48
C LEU A 537 -11.50 -5.39 0.87
N GLY A 538 -10.34 -4.99 1.39
CA GLY A 538 -9.85 -5.40 2.70
C GLY A 538 -9.37 -6.84 2.69
N GLY A 539 -8.07 -7.01 2.96
CA GLY A 539 -7.49 -8.30 3.32
C GLY A 539 -6.58 -8.87 2.25
N GLY A 540 -5.28 -8.77 2.47
CA GLY A 540 -4.33 -9.53 1.67
C GLY A 540 -2.86 -9.37 2.05
N GLY A 541 -2.45 -8.19 2.52
CA GLY A 541 -1.03 -7.93 2.68
C GLY A 541 -0.70 -6.94 3.78
N ASN A 542 0.52 -7.10 4.29
CA ASN A 542 1.23 -6.11 5.06
C ASN A 542 1.77 -5.02 4.10
N MET A 543 0.90 -4.44 3.27
CA MET A 543 1.20 -3.44 2.24
C MET A 543 0.37 -2.19 2.48
N PRO A 544 0.83 -0.99 2.06
CA PRO A 544 0.02 0.22 2.18
C PRO A 544 -1.18 0.15 1.24
N SER A 545 -2.23 0.91 1.54
CA SER A 545 -3.35 1.07 0.60
C SER A 545 -2.90 1.81 -0.67
N GLY A 546 -3.27 1.28 -1.84
CA GLY A 546 -3.11 1.96 -3.13
C GLY A 546 -3.78 3.33 -3.17
N ASN A 547 -4.95 3.51 -2.54
CA ASN A 547 -5.61 4.81 -2.45
C ASN A 547 -4.80 5.81 -1.60
N GLY A 548 -4.22 5.36 -0.49
CA GLY A 548 -3.34 6.19 0.33
C GLY A 548 -2.09 6.62 -0.43
N ILE A 549 -1.43 5.69 -1.12
CA ILE A 549 -0.23 6.02 -1.91
C ILE A 549 -0.57 6.88 -3.14
N ALA A 550 -1.71 6.65 -3.79
CA ALA A 550 -2.19 7.49 -4.89
C ALA A 550 -2.45 8.93 -4.41
N ALA A 551 -3.08 9.11 -3.24
CA ALA A 551 -3.30 10.44 -2.67
C ALA A 551 -1.96 11.16 -2.40
N SER A 552 -0.98 10.48 -1.80
CA SER A 552 0.37 11.06 -1.62
C SER A 552 1.03 11.43 -2.95
N ALA A 553 0.97 10.57 -3.96
CA ALA A 553 1.57 10.83 -5.28
C ALA A 553 0.92 12.03 -5.99
N LEU A 554 -0.41 12.11 -5.96
CA LEU A 554 -1.17 13.24 -6.50
C LEU A 554 -0.81 14.55 -5.81
N MET A 555 -0.65 14.55 -4.48
CA MET A 555 -0.24 15.75 -3.75
C MET A 555 1.18 16.19 -4.11
N ARG A 556 2.13 15.24 -4.23
CA ARG A 556 3.49 15.54 -4.70
C ARG A 556 3.49 16.17 -6.08
N LEU A 557 2.74 15.58 -7.02
CA LEU A 557 2.61 16.14 -8.37
C LEU A 557 1.90 17.50 -8.37
N ALA A 558 0.88 17.70 -7.54
CA ALA A 558 0.22 19.00 -7.39
C ALA A 558 1.20 20.09 -6.95
N MET A 559 2.13 19.77 -6.04
CA MET A 559 3.17 20.71 -5.60
C MET A 559 4.23 20.96 -6.68
N ILE A 560 4.64 19.92 -7.43
CA ILE A 560 5.66 20.03 -8.48
C ILE A 560 5.12 20.82 -9.69
N ASP A 561 3.89 20.55 -10.09
CA ASP A 561 3.29 21.05 -11.33
C ASP A 561 2.43 22.31 -11.12
N ALA A 562 2.14 22.66 -9.87
CA ALA A 562 1.11 23.65 -9.51
C ALA A 562 -0.27 23.34 -10.13
N ASP A 563 -0.56 22.06 -10.40
CA ASP A 563 -1.85 21.62 -10.95
C ASP A 563 -2.86 21.37 -9.81
N GLY A 564 -3.82 22.28 -9.69
CA GLY A 564 -4.91 22.17 -8.74
C GLY A 564 -5.75 20.90 -8.89
N ARG A 565 -5.86 20.35 -10.10
CA ARG A 565 -6.62 19.11 -10.36
C ARG A 565 -6.13 17.96 -9.50
N TYR A 566 -4.81 17.73 -9.43
CA TYR A 566 -4.24 16.66 -8.63
C TYR A 566 -4.50 16.85 -7.13
N ALA A 567 -4.38 18.09 -6.63
CA ALA A 567 -4.73 18.41 -5.24
C ALA A 567 -6.21 18.12 -4.94
N GLY A 568 -7.11 18.46 -5.87
CA GLY A 568 -8.53 18.14 -5.75
C GLY A 568 -8.83 16.65 -5.70
N LEU A 569 -8.20 15.86 -6.58
CA LEU A 569 -8.35 14.40 -6.62
C LEU A 569 -7.83 13.74 -5.33
N ALA A 570 -6.68 14.18 -4.83
CA ALA A 570 -6.14 13.70 -3.56
C ALA A 570 -7.09 14.02 -2.39
N HIS A 571 -7.57 15.26 -2.31
CA HIS A 571 -8.50 15.66 -1.26
C HIS A 571 -9.82 14.88 -1.32
N GLN A 572 -10.40 14.68 -2.51
CA GLN A 572 -11.62 13.90 -2.68
C GLN A 572 -11.42 12.42 -2.30
N THR A 573 -10.25 11.86 -2.60
CA THR A 573 -9.86 10.51 -2.17
C THR A 573 -9.80 10.41 -0.65
N LEU A 574 -9.08 11.31 0.02
CA LEU A 574 -8.99 11.31 1.48
C LEU A 574 -10.36 11.54 2.14
N SER A 575 -11.18 12.42 1.57
CA SER A 575 -12.55 12.68 2.03
C SER A 575 -13.45 11.45 1.93
N HIS A 576 -13.30 10.65 0.86
CA HIS A 576 -14.04 9.39 0.71
C HIS A 576 -13.72 8.43 1.86
N PHE A 577 -12.45 8.35 2.26
CA PHE A 577 -12.00 7.43 3.30
C PHE A 577 -12.00 8.00 4.72
N ALA A 578 -12.46 9.24 4.95
CA ALA A 578 -12.45 9.88 6.27
C ALA A 578 -13.17 9.05 7.35
N GLY A 579 -14.33 8.46 7.01
CA GLY A 579 -15.06 7.55 7.91
C GLY A 579 -14.27 6.28 8.26
N ARG A 580 -13.58 5.70 7.28
CA ARG A 580 -12.72 4.51 7.46
C ARG A 580 -11.49 4.85 8.30
N MET A 581 -10.78 5.93 7.98
CA MET A 581 -9.65 6.41 8.77
C MET A 581 -10.03 6.63 10.23
N ALA A 582 -11.24 7.11 10.50
CA ALA A 582 -11.70 7.37 11.87
C ALA A 582 -12.14 6.11 12.63
N SER A 583 -12.72 5.13 11.94
CA SER A 583 -13.31 3.92 12.56
C SER A 583 -12.36 2.73 12.58
N GLN A 584 -11.44 2.66 11.62
CA GLN A 584 -10.42 1.62 11.47
C GLN A 584 -9.05 2.26 11.13
N PRO A 585 -8.41 2.98 12.08
CA PRO A 585 -7.10 3.58 11.84
C PRO A 585 -6.01 2.56 11.51
N HIS A 586 -6.06 1.40 12.18
CA HIS A 586 -5.25 0.25 11.82
C HIS A 586 -5.73 -0.34 10.48
N GLY A 587 -4.85 -0.40 9.49
CA GLY A 587 -5.16 -0.73 8.10
C GLY A 587 -5.51 0.48 7.21
N SER A 588 -5.49 1.70 7.75
CA SER A 588 -5.69 2.95 7.00
C SER A 588 -4.46 3.87 7.06
N GLU A 589 -3.30 3.35 7.44
CA GLU A 589 -2.14 4.16 7.82
C GLU A 589 -1.61 5.01 6.66
N SER A 590 -1.54 4.48 5.44
CA SER A 590 -1.08 5.26 4.27
C SER A 590 -2.04 6.40 3.91
N LEU A 591 -3.35 6.22 4.10
CA LEU A 591 -4.34 7.30 3.93
C LEU A 591 -4.13 8.39 4.98
N ILE A 592 -3.88 7.99 6.23
CA ILE A 592 -3.65 8.93 7.33
C ILE A 592 -2.32 9.67 7.14
N THR A 593 -1.27 8.98 6.70
CA THR A 593 0.03 9.57 6.31
C THR A 593 -0.14 10.60 5.18
N ALA A 594 -0.90 10.27 4.13
CA ALA A 594 -1.21 11.20 3.06
C ALA A 594 -2.01 12.41 3.56
N TYR A 595 -2.94 12.20 4.50
CA TYR A 595 -3.68 13.30 5.12
C TYR A 595 -2.80 14.17 6.01
N ALA A 596 -1.84 13.60 6.74
CA ALA A 596 -0.87 14.36 7.53
C ALA A 596 0.01 15.25 6.62
N ASP A 597 0.48 14.74 5.49
CA ASP A 597 1.20 15.55 4.49
C ASP A 597 0.35 16.72 3.98
N LEU A 598 -0.96 16.51 3.81
CA LEU A 598 -1.88 17.53 3.33
C LEU A 598 -2.03 18.66 4.34
N LEU A 599 -2.10 18.32 5.63
CA LEU A 599 -2.13 19.29 6.72
C LEU A 599 -0.82 20.08 6.78
N SER A 600 0.33 19.40 6.66
CA SER A 600 1.65 20.04 6.74
C SER A 600 1.97 20.95 5.56
N ALA A 601 1.46 20.65 4.36
CA ALA A 601 1.65 21.48 3.17
C ALA A 601 0.89 22.84 3.23
N GLY A 602 -0.02 23.01 4.20
CA GLY A 602 -0.63 24.30 4.53
C GLY A 602 -1.30 25.02 3.35
N ASP A 603 -1.11 26.36 3.30
CA ASP A 603 -1.72 27.28 2.33
C ASP A 603 -1.46 26.93 0.86
N GLN A 604 -0.33 26.29 0.52
CA GLN A 604 0.03 25.97 -0.88
C GLN A 604 -0.97 25.01 -1.54
N LEU A 605 -1.48 24.02 -0.78
CA LEU A 605 -2.50 23.09 -1.26
C LEU A 605 -3.92 23.62 -1.08
N VAL A 606 -4.17 24.60 -0.19
CA VAL A 606 -5.47 25.30 -0.11
C VAL A 606 -5.73 26.10 -1.39
N THR A 607 -4.70 26.80 -1.89
CA THR A 607 -4.68 27.49 -3.19
C THR A 607 -4.92 26.50 -4.34
N ALA A 608 -4.23 25.36 -4.35
CA ALA A 608 -4.42 24.31 -5.37
C ALA A 608 -5.79 23.61 -5.29
N ARG A 609 -6.32 23.37 -4.08
CA ARG A 609 -7.64 22.74 -3.84
C ARG A 609 -8.79 23.66 -4.27
N ALA A 610 -8.67 24.95 -4.02
CA ALA A 610 -9.64 25.94 -4.49
C ALA A 610 -9.63 26.06 -6.03
N ALA A 611 -8.46 25.92 -6.67
CA ALA A 611 -8.35 25.79 -8.13
C ALA A 611 -9.03 24.50 -8.67
N ALA A 612 -9.02 23.40 -7.91
CA ALA A 612 -9.69 22.15 -8.29
C ALA A 612 -11.23 22.22 -8.18
N VAL A 613 -11.75 22.91 -7.16
CA VAL A 613 -13.19 23.19 -7.01
C VAL A 613 -13.69 24.06 -8.18
N ALA A 614 -12.85 24.94 -8.70
CA ALA A 614 -13.12 25.75 -9.89
C ALA A 614 -13.32 24.94 -11.19
N VAL A 615 -13.07 23.62 -11.21
CA VAL A 615 -13.41 22.76 -12.36
C VAL A 615 -14.89 22.33 -12.33
N ARG A 616 -15.55 22.35 -11.16
CA ARG A 616 -16.98 22.03 -11.02
C ARG A 616 -17.88 23.27 -11.01
N GLU A 617 -17.36 24.42 -10.60
CA GLU A 617 -18.08 25.70 -10.61
C GLU A 617 -17.38 26.76 -11.49
N PRO A 618 -18.13 27.65 -12.19
CA PRO A 618 -17.54 28.68 -13.05
C PRO A 618 -16.54 29.63 -12.40
N ILE A 619 -16.60 29.79 -11.07
CA ILE A 619 -15.70 30.63 -10.29
C ILE A 619 -15.55 30.06 -8.87
N THR A 620 -14.36 30.15 -8.29
CA THR A 620 -14.12 29.89 -6.86
C THR A 620 -13.12 30.92 -6.34
N ALA A 621 -13.22 31.27 -5.05
CA ALA A 621 -12.27 32.19 -4.42
C ALA A 621 -11.85 31.67 -3.05
N ALA A 622 -10.60 31.92 -2.68
CA ALA A 622 -10.06 31.67 -1.34
C ALA A 622 -9.27 32.91 -0.90
N ALA A 623 -9.20 33.14 0.40
CA ALA A 623 -8.47 34.28 0.94
C ALA A 623 -7.56 33.85 2.09
N ARG A 624 -6.35 34.41 2.11
CA ARG A 624 -5.32 34.18 3.12
C ARG A 624 -4.85 35.50 3.69
N CYS A 625 -4.43 35.52 4.95
CA CYS A 625 -4.05 36.73 5.65
C CYS A 625 -2.64 36.59 6.22
N GLN A 626 -1.78 37.57 5.95
CA GLN A 626 -0.53 37.79 6.67
C GLN A 626 -0.70 39.02 7.58
N ARG A 627 -0.46 38.84 8.88
CA ARG A 627 -0.61 39.92 9.87
C ARG A 627 0.71 40.68 10.03
N ASP A 628 0.63 42.00 9.93
CA ASP A 628 1.71 42.98 10.17
C ASP A 628 1.18 44.04 11.17
N GLY A 629 1.30 43.72 12.46
CA GLY A 629 0.74 44.53 13.55
C GLY A 629 -0.80 44.59 13.53
N GLU A 630 -1.36 45.81 13.44
CA GLU A 630 -2.81 46.04 13.32
C GLU A 630 -3.34 45.88 11.88
N VAL A 631 -2.47 45.60 10.91
CA VAL A 631 -2.85 45.46 9.50
C VAL A 631 -2.70 44.03 9.05
N CYS A 632 -3.75 43.50 8.44
CA CYS A 632 -3.79 42.22 7.78
C CYS A 632 -3.66 42.44 6.27
N VAL A 633 -2.59 41.94 5.66
CA VAL A 633 -2.47 41.86 4.20
C VAL A 633 -3.19 40.57 3.77
N VAL A 634 -4.35 40.74 3.17
CA VAL A 634 -5.20 39.65 2.70
C VAL A 634 -4.97 39.46 1.20
N SER A 635 -4.51 38.29 0.79
CA SER A 635 -4.50 37.89 -0.62
C SER A 635 -5.75 37.06 -0.90
N ILE A 636 -6.54 37.47 -1.89
CA ILE A 636 -7.72 36.76 -2.39
C ILE A 636 -7.37 36.17 -3.74
N ASP A 637 -7.22 34.85 -3.78
CA ASP A 637 -7.01 34.10 -5.00
C ASP A 637 -8.38 33.69 -5.59
N VAL A 638 -8.59 34.00 -6.87
CA VAL A 638 -9.81 33.75 -7.62
C VAL A 638 -9.47 32.86 -8.82
N TRP A 639 -10.16 31.74 -8.97
CA TRP A 639 -9.98 30.80 -10.07
C TRP A 639 -11.25 30.70 -10.92
N LEU A 640 -11.04 30.71 -12.23
CA LEU A 640 -12.09 30.64 -13.25
C LEU A 640 -11.94 29.34 -14.05
N ALA A 641 -13.04 28.64 -14.28
CA ALA A 641 -13.07 27.45 -15.13
C ALA A 641 -12.63 27.80 -16.57
N PRO A 642 -12.05 26.87 -17.34
CA PRO A 642 -11.71 27.11 -18.74
C PRO A 642 -12.90 27.65 -19.56
N GLY A 643 -12.69 28.74 -20.29
CA GLY A 643 -13.72 29.42 -21.08
C GLY A 643 -14.61 30.40 -20.30
N TRP A 644 -14.38 30.57 -19.00
CA TRP A 644 -15.04 31.56 -18.16
C TRP A 644 -14.11 32.73 -17.82
N HIS A 645 -14.71 33.93 -17.67
CA HIS A 645 -14.05 35.17 -17.30
C HIS A 645 -14.91 35.97 -16.30
N ILE A 646 -14.28 36.93 -15.62
CA ILE A 646 -14.98 37.99 -14.88
C ILE A 646 -14.49 39.35 -15.34
N GLU A 647 -15.36 40.34 -15.20
CA GLU A 647 -15.03 41.72 -15.53
C GLU A 647 -14.16 42.35 -14.45
N GLY A 648 -13.19 43.15 -14.86
CA GLY A 648 -12.29 43.91 -14.01
C GLY A 648 -13.01 44.96 -13.18
N PRO A 649 -12.30 45.62 -12.25
CA PRO A 649 -12.90 46.58 -11.32
C PRO A 649 -13.48 47.83 -12.00
N ASP A 650 -13.05 48.13 -13.23
CA ASP A 650 -13.45 49.32 -13.99
C ASP A 650 -14.70 49.13 -14.86
N ALA A 651 -15.29 47.93 -14.88
CA ALA A 651 -16.46 47.64 -15.70
C ALA A 651 -17.74 48.34 -15.20
N ALA A 652 -18.63 48.69 -16.12
CA ALA A 652 -19.88 49.38 -15.80
C ALA A 652 -20.91 48.45 -15.10
N GLU A 653 -20.98 47.19 -15.52
CA GLU A 653 -21.82 46.14 -14.93
C GLU A 653 -20.96 44.91 -14.64
N GLY A 654 -21.32 44.13 -13.61
CA GLY A 654 -20.60 42.89 -13.27
C GLY A 654 -19.19 43.05 -12.69
N ALA A 655 -18.73 44.29 -12.46
CA ALA A 655 -17.37 44.60 -12.00
C ALA A 655 -16.96 43.85 -10.74
N THR A 656 -15.78 43.23 -10.80
CA THR A 656 -15.16 42.55 -9.66
C THR A 656 -14.85 43.54 -8.55
N ARG A 657 -15.51 43.40 -7.39
CA ARG A 657 -15.36 44.30 -6.25
C ARG A 657 -15.24 43.56 -4.94
N LEU A 658 -14.21 43.87 -4.17
CA LEU A 658 -14.04 43.38 -2.81
C LEU A 658 -14.64 44.38 -1.80
N THR A 659 -15.41 43.85 -0.85
CA THR A 659 -16.00 44.61 0.27
C THR A 659 -15.75 43.87 1.59
N CYS A 660 -15.84 44.56 2.71
CA CYS A 660 -15.72 43.96 4.04
C CYS A 660 -17.01 44.16 4.84
N GLU A 661 -17.60 43.07 5.33
CA GLU A 661 -18.88 43.07 6.02
C GLU A 661 -18.68 43.24 7.53
N THR A 662 -18.20 44.41 7.98
CA THR A 662 -18.27 44.98 9.35
C THR A 662 -17.27 46.14 9.50
N PRO A 663 -17.51 47.29 8.83
CA PRO A 663 -16.56 48.41 8.77
C PRO A 663 -16.21 49.02 10.14
N GLU A 664 -17.00 48.73 11.18
CA GLU A 664 -16.74 49.21 12.55
C GLU A 664 -15.62 48.44 13.26
N SER A 665 -15.32 47.21 12.84
CA SER A 665 -14.29 46.34 13.41
C SER A 665 -13.13 46.06 12.46
N PHE A 666 -13.39 46.14 11.15
CA PHE A 666 -12.42 45.92 10.09
C PHE A 666 -12.48 47.07 9.08
N GLU A 667 -11.36 47.76 8.87
CA GLU A 667 -11.26 48.85 7.91
C GLU A 667 -10.47 48.40 6.68
N LEU A 668 -11.15 48.25 5.55
CA LEU A 668 -10.53 47.92 4.26
C LEU A 668 -9.83 49.17 3.70
N GLU A 669 -8.52 49.27 3.89
CA GLU A 669 -7.74 50.47 3.55
C GLU A 669 -7.48 50.59 2.04
N THR A 670 -7.00 49.51 1.43
CA THR A 670 -6.63 49.48 0.02
C THR A 670 -6.95 48.12 -0.58
N VAL A 671 -7.38 48.12 -1.84
CA VAL A 671 -7.53 46.92 -2.66
C VAL A 671 -6.72 47.13 -3.93
N SER A 672 -5.77 46.24 -4.18
CA SER A 672 -4.93 46.18 -5.37
C SER A 672 -5.44 45.06 -6.26
N TYR A 673 -5.90 45.43 -7.44
CA TYR A 673 -6.28 44.48 -8.48
C TYR A 673 -5.14 44.35 -9.49
N PRO A 674 -4.82 43.13 -9.96
CA PRO A 674 -3.74 42.93 -10.93
C PRO A 674 -4.13 43.48 -12.31
N PRO A 675 -3.17 43.63 -13.25
CA PRO A 675 -3.48 44.07 -14.61
C PRO A 675 -4.46 43.09 -15.28
N ALA A 676 -5.55 43.62 -15.84
CA ALA A 676 -6.55 42.87 -16.58
C ALA A 676 -6.30 42.95 -18.10
N GLU A 677 -6.70 41.92 -18.83
CA GLU A 677 -6.60 41.91 -20.30
C GLU A 677 -7.71 42.75 -20.93
N SER A 678 -7.41 43.50 -22.00
CA SER A 678 -8.43 44.28 -22.71
C SER A 678 -9.17 43.40 -23.72
N ALA A 679 -10.46 43.18 -23.52
CA ALA A 679 -11.33 42.49 -24.48
C ALA A 679 -12.13 43.50 -25.30
N VAL A 680 -12.14 43.33 -26.62
CA VAL A 680 -12.98 44.14 -27.52
C VAL A 680 -14.36 43.49 -27.57
N GLY A 681 -15.37 44.16 -27.01
CA GLY A 681 -16.76 43.74 -27.15
C GLY A 681 -17.19 43.67 -28.61
N GLY A 682 -18.21 42.85 -28.91
CA GLY A 682 -18.82 42.80 -30.24
C GLY A 682 -19.21 44.20 -30.74
N ALA A 683 -19.21 44.40 -32.07
CA ALA A 683 -19.31 45.70 -32.73
C ALA A 683 -20.27 46.70 -32.05
N GLY A 684 -19.71 47.62 -31.25
CA GLY A 684 -20.43 48.68 -30.55
C GLY A 684 -20.28 48.70 -29.03
N ASP A 685 -19.75 47.65 -28.40
CA ASP A 685 -19.50 47.63 -26.95
C ASP A 685 -18.17 48.29 -26.56
N PRO A 686 -18.10 48.98 -25.41
CA PRO A 686 -16.85 49.52 -24.89
C PRO A 686 -15.88 48.36 -24.59
N THR A 687 -14.57 48.61 -24.79
CA THR A 687 -13.52 47.69 -24.33
C THR A 687 -13.62 47.52 -22.83
N THR A 688 -13.87 46.30 -22.36
CA THR A 688 -13.87 45.99 -20.93
C THR A 688 -12.59 45.25 -20.55
N SER A 689 -12.15 45.48 -19.33
CA SER A 689 -11.01 44.79 -18.75
C SER A 689 -11.50 43.45 -18.19
N GLN A 690 -10.86 42.34 -18.56
CA GLN A 690 -11.30 41.00 -18.20
C GLN A 690 -10.19 40.19 -17.54
N TYR A 691 -10.62 39.31 -16.65
CA TYR A 691 -9.78 38.35 -15.96
C TYR A 691 -10.13 36.94 -16.42
N HIS A 692 -9.10 36.15 -16.70
CA HIS A 692 -9.19 34.76 -17.14
C HIS A 692 -8.28 33.89 -16.26
N GLY A 693 -8.62 32.62 -16.06
CA GLY A 693 -7.80 31.69 -15.30
C GLY A 693 -7.69 32.06 -13.81
N HIS A 694 -6.48 32.32 -13.32
CA HIS A 694 -6.21 32.66 -11.92
C HIS A 694 -5.89 34.14 -11.74
N VAL A 695 -6.50 34.76 -10.74
CA VAL A 695 -6.33 36.17 -10.38
C VAL A 695 -6.10 36.31 -8.88
N CYS A 696 -5.05 37.04 -8.50
CA CYS A 696 -4.79 37.37 -7.11
C CYS A 696 -5.10 38.85 -6.85
N ILE A 697 -6.08 39.11 -5.99
CA ILE A 697 -6.47 40.45 -5.53
C ILE A 697 -5.87 40.63 -4.14
N GLU A 698 -5.12 41.70 -3.92
CA GLU A 698 -4.56 41.99 -2.59
C GLU A 698 -5.36 43.07 -1.89
N ALA A 699 -5.59 42.91 -0.60
CA ALA A 699 -6.31 43.85 0.23
C ALA A 699 -5.55 44.12 1.53
N ARG A 700 -5.49 45.36 1.97
CA ARG A 700 -5.01 45.72 3.31
C ARG A 700 -6.21 45.98 4.20
N VAL A 701 -6.37 45.18 5.24
CA VAL A 701 -7.47 45.29 6.20
C VAL A 701 -6.89 45.62 7.57
N LYS A 702 -7.20 46.80 8.10
CA LYS A 702 -6.87 47.15 9.47
C LYS A 702 -7.90 46.53 10.41
N THR A 703 -7.43 45.86 11.47
CA THR A 703 -8.27 45.14 12.43
C THR A 703 -7.92 45.55 13.86
N ARG A 704 -8.95 45.56 14.72
CA ARG A 704 -8.80 45.87 16.16
C ARG A 704 -9.27 44.72 17.07
N ILE A 705 -9.66 43.59 16.48
CA ILE A 705 -10.19 42.41 17.17
C ILE A 705 -9.60 41.15 16.55
N ASP A 706 -9.39 40.11 17.37
CA ASP A 706 -8.83 38.83 16.94
C ASP A 706 -9.95 37.85 16.53
N THR A 707 -10.80 38.26 15.58
CA THR A 707 -11.84 37.39 14.98
C THR A 707 -11.65 37.30 13.47
N PRO A 708 -12.09 36.23 12.79
CA PRO A 708 -11.95 36.10 11.34
C PRO A 708 -12.49 37.33 10.58
N ILE A 709 -11.78 37.75 9.53
CA ILE A 709 -12.11 38.92 8.71
C ILE A 709 -13.19 38.50 7.69
N PRO A 710 -14.39 39.10 7.73
CA PRO A 710 -15.45 38.81 6.77
C PRO A 710 -15.29 39.67 5.51
N LEU A 711 -14.96 39.04 4.39
CA LEU A 711 -14.85 39.67 3.08
C LEU A 711 -15.95 39.16 2.13
N SER A 712 -16.44 40.04 1.28
CA SER A 712 -17.44 39.74 0.26
C SER A 712 -16.91 40.17 -1.11
N LEU A 713 -16.63 39.18 -1.95
CA LEU A 713 -16.16 39.38 -3.32
C LEU A 713 -17.36 39.33 -4.28
N HIS A 714 -17.70 40.47 -4.86
CA HIS A 714 -18.77 40.64 -5.84
C HIS A 714 -18.22 40.37 -7.23
N VAL A 715 -18.82 39.40 -7.94
CA VAL A 715 -18.35 38.94 -9.24
C VAL A 715 -19.52 38.53 -10.13
N GLN A 716 -19.33 38.61 -11.44
CA GLN A 716 -20.24 38.04 -12.43
C GLN A 716 -19.47 37.17 -13.43
N PRO A 717 -19.49 35.84 -13.25
CA PRO A 717 -18.85 34.93 -14.20
C PRO A 717 -19.58 34.94 -15.55
N CYS A 718 -18.82 35.14 -16.62
CA CYS A 718 -19.28 35.14 -18.00
C CYS A 718 -18.48 34.13 -18.84
N SER A 719 -19.09 33.63 -19.90
CA SER A 719 -18.48 32.78 -20.92
C SER A 719 -18.75 33.39 -22.29
N GLY A 720 -18.14 32.87 -23.35
CA GLY A 720 -18.40 33.34 -24.71
C GLY A 720 -19.86 33.23 -25.19
N GLU A 721 -20.70 32.46 -24.48
CA GLU A 721 -22.10 32.20 -24.86
C GLU A 721 -23.13 32.80 -23.88
N ARG A 722 -22.76 33.05 -22.63
CA ARG A 722 -23.68 33.52 -21.57
C ARG A 722 -22.96 34.06 -20.34
N CYS A 723 -23.64 34.95 -19.59
CA CYS A 723 -23.26 35.36 -18.25
C CYS A 723 -24.18 34.75 -17.18
N LEU A 724 -23.62 34.40 -16.03
CA LEU A 724 -24.41 34.04 -14.85
C LEU A 724 -24.96 35.29 -14.15
N GLN A 725 -25.90 35.08 -13.24
CA GLN A 725 -26.36 36.14 -12.34
C GLN A 725 -25.20 36.61 -11.45
N PRO A 726 -25.08 37.92 -11.18
CA PRO A 726 -24.12 38.45 -10.22
C PRO A 726 -24.23 37.72 -8.88
N ARG A 727 -23.09 37.38 -8.29
CA ARG A 727 -23.00 36.60 -7.07
C ARG A 727 -21.95 37.18 -6.14
N VAL A 728 -22.18 37.00 -4.84
CA VAL A 728 -21.28 37.43 -3.78
C VAL A 728 -20.63 36.18 -3.20
N LEU A 729 -19.31 36.09 -3.29
CA LEU A 729 -18.53 35.04 -2.65
C LEU A 729 -18.14 35.54 -1.26
N SER A 730 -18.76 34.96 -0.23
CA SER A 730 -18.44 35.25 1.17
C SER A 730 -17.18 34.48 1.57
N LEU A 731 -16.18 35.23 2.04
CA LEU A 731 -14.87 34.75 2.46
C LEU A 731 -14.68 35.10 3.94
N SER A 732 -14.26 34.14 4.75
CA SER A 732 -13.94 34.35 6.16
C SER A 732 -12.48 33.99 6.39
N VAL A 733 -11.65 34.99 6.71
CA VAL A 733 -10.19 34.82 6.75
C VAL A 733 -9.71 34.80 8.18
N ALA A 734 -9.12 33.69 8.61
CA ALA A 734 -8.50 33.60 9.94
C ALA A 734 -7.30 34.55 10.03
N GLN A 735 -7.13 35.20 11.17
CA GLN A 735 -5.96 36.03 11.46
C GLN A 735 -4.89 35.16 12.14
N PRO A 736 -3.65 35.11 11.63
CA PRO A 736 -2.55 34.49 12.36
C PRO A 736 -2.22 35.28 13.63
N ASP A 737 -1.62 34.61 14.62
CA ASP A 737 -1.11 35.26 15.83
C ASP A 737 -0.07 36.33 15.46
N ALA A 738 -0.08 37.46 16.16
CA ALA A 738 0.90 38.52 15.93
C ALA A 738 2.29 38.04 16.42
N GLU A 739 3.28 38.02 15.53
CA GLU A 739 4.70 37.80 15.89
C GLU A 739 5.28 38.91 16.78
#